data_AF-A0A9J6AZS2-F1
#
_entry.id   AF-A0A9J6AZS2-F1
#
_cell.length_a   1.000
_cell.length_b   1.000
_cell.length_c   1.000
_cell.angle_alpha   90.00
_cell.angle_beta   90.00
_cell.angle_gamma   90.00
#
_symmetry.space_group_name_H-M   'P 1'
#
loop_
_entity.id
_entity.type
_entity.pdbx_description
1 polymer ?
#
loop_
_entity_poly.entity_id
_entity_poly.type
_entity_poly.pdbx_seq_one_letter_code
_entity_poly.pdbx_strand_id
1 'polypeptide(L)'
;MYVTVLTGTIPQDIGILDNLEVLGLEKNHLTGSISISIFNISSLQTMSLEMNNLMGSLPREIGNLNKLRILYLGYNMLTREVGNLTKLQSLRLTENKLTGKIPDVSNLVELVEIYLGFNKFTGALPSELFNMLGMRNITIITMKSIIRQRKQSLKPIETKDKSIEASEEEPLSPSSRLFHEPNFNVHVLAILGMETRISTEQATREHLANTLLKHTRFSSLQVVDEEKGGEMKWVRTKVDLDQHIIVPQIDEQNLKESPDKFVENYIHNLSKTTLDKSKPMWDLHLLNIKTSDAEAVAIFRIHHSLGDGTSLISLLLACTRQTADPNKVPTIHGNTKSLIDSSEHSNKGLRRYVTKIWSFMKLFWNTIVDVLMFMSTTMFLKDTNTPIKGRPGSESNPRRFVYRTVSLDDIKLVKNALNMTVTDVALGVTQAGLSIYLNRRYGEGKKDGGETEKNNNLPKSIRLRSTILMNLRPAVGIQALADMMEKDTEAKWGNWIGFVLFPLKVALRDDPLDYIREAKATIDRKKNSLEAFYTFSISELALKIFGIKTSSSISHRTITNTTMCFSCLPGPQEEICFYGHPLAYIAPGSYGQPHALMINCQSYVNKMTFVLSVDESVIPDPHQLLNDLVQSLKLIKDAVTERGLCHE
;
A
#
# COMPACT_ATOMS: atom_id res chain seq x y z
N MET A 1 16.37 -28.44 16.07
CA MET A 1 17.19 -27.29 16.51
C MET A 1 17.17 -27.28 18.02
N TYR A 2 18.28 -27.64 18.67
CA TYR A 2 18.37 -27.52 20.13
C TYR A 2 18.45 -26.04 20.47
N VAL A 3 17.41 -25.52 21.11
CA VAL A 3 17.42 -24.17 21.69
C VAL A 3 18.23 -24.29 22.98
N THR A 4 19.48 -23.81 22.97
CA THR A 4 20.19 -23.56 24.22
C THR A 4 19.53 -22.37 24.88
N VAL A 5 19.11 -22.52 26.14
CA VAL A 5 18.52 -21.44 26.94
C VAL A 5 19.56 -21.00 27.97
N LEU A 6 20.65 -20.38 27.49
CA LEU A 6 21.66 -19.84 28.41
C LEU A 6 21.08 -18.61 29.12
N THR A 7 21.19 -18.59 30.44
CA THR A 7 20.75 -17.49 31.31
C THR A 7 21.93 -17.00 32.14
N GLY A 8 21.79 -15.82 32.77
CA GLY A 8 22.84 -15.22 33.59
C GLY A 8 23.77 -14.28 32.79
N THR A 9 24.88 -13.88 33.41
CA THR A 9 25.83 -12.92 32.82
C THR A 9 26.95 -13.61 32.04
N ILE A 10 27.56 -12.89 31.09
CA ILE A 10 28.79 -13.36 30.44
C ILE A 10 29.93 -13.33 31.48
N PRO A 11 30.60 -14.46 31.78
CA PRO A 11 31.65 -14.53 32.80
C PRO A 11 32.91 -13.76 32.37
N GLN A 12 33.65 -13.23 33.36
CA GLN A 12 34.92 -12.53 33.11
C GLN A 12 36.03 -13.46 32.59
N ASP A 13 35.94 -14.76 32.87
CA ASP A 13 36.96 -15.73 32.47
C ASP A 13 36.96 -16.01 30.96
N ILE A 14 35.94 -15.54 30.23
CA ILE A 14 35.89 -15.68 28.76
C ILE A 14 37.08 -15.00 28.08
N GLY A 15 37.64 -13.95 28.69
CA GLY A 15 38.81 -13.24 28.17
C GLY A 15 40.12 -14.02 28.23
N ILE A 16 40.16 -15.21 28.84
CA ILE A 16 41.33 -16.10 28.89
C ILE A 16 41.48 -16.88 27.56
N LEU A 17 40.45 -16.85 26.70
CA LEU A 17 40.41 -17.61 25.46
C LEU A 17 41.15 -16.89 24.32
N ASP A 18 42.47 -16.73 24.46
CA ASP A 18 43.32 -15.91 23.57
C ASP A 18 43.34 -16.34 22.08
N ASN A 19 42.86 -17.54 21.76
CA ASN A 19 42.78 -18.08 20.41
C ASN A 19 41.34 -18.13 19.85
N LEU A 20 40.35 -17.62 20.58
CA LEU A 20 38.95 -17.69 20.14
C LEU A 20 38.72 -16.76 18.95
N GLU A 21 38.25 -17.32 17.83
CA GLU A 21 37.95 -16.56 16.61
C GLU A 21 36.46 -16.23 16.45
N VAL A 22 35.57 -17.09 16.96
CA VAL A 22 34.12 -16.93 16.84
C VAL A 22 33.48 -17.09 18.20
N LEU A 23 32.78 -16.04 18.65
CA LEU A 23 31.93 -16.07 19.83
C LEU A 23 30.47 -15.89 19.40
N GLY A 24 29.73 -17.00 19.31
CA GLY A 24 28.30 -17.01 18.99
C GLY A 24 27.47 -17.39 20.21
N LEU A 25 26.73 -16.43 20.76
CA LEU A 25 25.80 -16.60 21.89
C LEU A 25 24.43 -15.97 21.58
N GLU A 26 24.06 -15.85 20.30
CA GLU A 26 22.77 -15.30 19.90
C GLU A 26 21.57 -16.14 20.37
N LYS A 27 20.41 -15.48 20.49
CA LYS A 27 19.11 -16.11 20.82
C LYS A 27 19.09 -16.85 22.16
N ASN A 28 19.70 -16.24 23.18
CA ASN A 28 19.69 -16.72 24.56
C ASN A 28 18.97 -15.73 25.49
N HIS A 29 19.05 -15.93 26.80
CA HIS A 29 18.49 -15.05 27.82
C HIS A 29 19.59 -14.45 28.72
N LEU A 30 20.75 -14.15 28.12
CA LEU A 30 21.87 -13.55 28.84
C LEU A 30 21.53 -12.13 29.29
N THR A 31 21.93 -11.78 30.50
CA THR A 31 21.66 -10.49 31.17
C THR A 31 22.96 -9.82 31.62
N GLY A 32 22.86 -8.60 32.17
CA GLY A 32 24.03 -7.83 32.63
C GLY A 32 24.82 -7.21 31.47
N SER A 33 26.02 -6.70 31.76
CA SER A 33 26.87 -6.06 30.76
C SER A 33 27.71 -7.05 29.96
N ILE A 34 28.08 -6.67 28.74
CA ILE A 34 29.14 -7.36 27.99
C ILE A 34 30.41 -7.28 28.83
N SER A 35 30.98 -8.45 29.17
CA SER A 35 32.17 -8.52 29.99
C SER A 35 33.35 -7.82 29.31
N ILE A 36 34.04 -6.93 30.05
CA ILE A 36 35.18 -6.16 29.52
C ILE A 36 36.33 -7.08 29.07
N SER A 37 36.44 -8.27 29.67
CA SER A 37 37.43 -9.29 29.34
C SER A 37 37.33 -9.80 27.89
N ILE A 38 36.14 -9.76 27.28
CA ILE A 38 35.94 -10.17 25.87
C ILE A 38 36.83 -9.35 24.94
N PHE A 39 37.06 -8.07 25.28
CA PHE A 39 37.84 -7.17 24.44
C PHE A 39 39.35 -7.40 24.52
N ASN A 40 39.81 -8.35 25.36
CA ASN A 40 41.20 -8.82 25.38
C ASN A 40 41.48 -9.92 24.34
N ILE A 41 40.45 -10.51 23.76
CA ILE A 41 40.55 -11.63 22.81
C ILE A 41 40.95 -11.09 21.43
N SER A 42 42.23 -10.77 21.25
CA SER A 42 42.75 -10.14 20.01
C SER A 42 42.60 -11.01 18.75
N SER A 43 42.35 -12.32 18.90
CA SER A 43 42.06 -13.27 17.82
C SER A 43 40.65 -13.15 17.25
N LEU A 44 39.71 -12.50 17.94
CA LEU A 44 38.29 -12.57 17.62
C LEU A 44 37.97 -11.93 16.26
N GLN A 45 37.29 -12.70 15.41
CA GLN A 45 36.87 -12.31 14.06
C GLN A 45 35.36 -12.11 13.96
N THR A 46 34.58 -12.90 14.72
CA THR A 46 33.12 -12.82 14.75
C THR A 46 32.62 -12.79 16.19
N MET A 47 31.82 -11.78 16.52
CA MET A 47 31.11 -11.68 17.78
C MET A 47 29.61 -11.51 17.52
N SER A 48 28.82 -12.49 17.95
CA SER A 48 27.36 -12.49 17.83
C SER A 48 26.74 -12.71 19.20
N LEU A 49 26.14 -11.65 19.75
CA LEU A 49 25.40 -11.64 21.02
C LEU A 49 23.94 -11.16 20.80
N GLU A 50 23.45 -11.24 19.57
CA GLU A 50 22.12 -10.74 19.16
C GLU A 50 20.97 -11.47 19.87
N MET A 51 19.85 -10.79 20.09
CA MET A 51 18.64 -11.37 20.70
C MET A 51 18.90 -11.93 22.11
N ASN A 52 19.39 -11.07 23.00
CA ASN A 52 19.61 -11.33 24.43
C ASN A 52 19.01 -10.18 25.27
N ASN A 53 19.20 -10.21 26.59
CA ASN A 53 18.77 -9.16 27.52
C ASN A 53 19.98 -8.36 28.06
N LEU A 54 21.06 -8.23 27.28
CA LEU A 54 22.30 -7.54 27.71
C LEU A 54 22.04 -6.04 27.86
N MET A 55 22.65 -5.43 28.88
CA MET A 55 22.45 -4.02 29.26
C MET A 55 23.77 -3.33 29.60
N GLY A 56 23.73 -2.04 29.94
CA GLY A 56 24.95 -1.28 30.25
C GLY A 56 25.58 -0.64 29.02
N SER A 57 26.77 -0.05 29.19
CA SER A 57 27.45 0.68 28.11
C SER A 57 28.26 -0.25 27.22
N LEU A 58 28.26 0.00 25.91
CA LEU A 58 29.28 -0.60 25.04
C LEU A 58 30.64 0.06 25.35
N PRO A 59 31.66 -0.69 25.80
CA PRO A 59 32.93 -0.12 26.20
C PRO A 59 33.76 0.32 24.98
N ARG A 60 34.63 1.32 25.16
CA ARG A 60 35.49 1.85 24.08
C ARG A 60 36.56 0.85 23.64
N GLU A 61 36.88 -0.06 24.55
CA GLU A 61 37.76 -1.21 24.43
C GLU A 61 37.34 -2.15 23.28
N ILE A 62 36.12 -2.04 22.75
CA ILE A 62 35.73 -2.73 21.52
C ILE A 62 36.66 -2.42 20.33
N GLY A 63 37.30 -1.27 20.33
CA GLY A 63 38.33 -0.91 19.35
C GLY A 63 39.61 -1.76 19.43
N ASN A 64 39.83 -2.52 20.52
CA ASN A 64 41.00 -3.41 20.67
C ASN A 64 40.90 -4.67 19.79
N LEU A 65 39.69 -5.01 19.33
CA LEU A 65 39.43 -6.20 18.52
C LEU A 65 39.79 -5.96 17.05
N ASN A 66 41.08 -5.80 16.77
CA ASN A 66 41.62 -5.41 15.45
C ASN A 66 41.38 -6.44 14.32
N LYS A 67 40.97 -7.68 14.65
CA LYS A 67 40.63 -8.73 13.68
C LYS A 67 39.13 -8.89 13.47
N LEU A 68 38.29 -8.15 14.20
CA LEU A 68 36.84 -8.29 14.17
C LEU A 68 36.28 -7.82 12.83
N ARG A 69 35.58 -8.73 12.15
CA ARG A 69 34.91 -8.50 10.86
C ARG A 69 33.40 -8.44 11.00
N ILE A 70 32.82 -9.24 11.91
CA ILE A 70 31.37 -9.35 12.11
C ILE A 70 31.04 -9.03 13.56
N LEU A 71 30.16 -8.05 13.76
CA LEU A 71 29.67 -7.65 15.08
C LEU A 71 28.14 -7.55 15.09
N TYR A 72 27.48 -8.49 15.78
CA TYR A 72 26.03 -8.53 15.96
C TYR A 72 25.65 -8.39 17.43
N LEU A 73 25.04 -7.26 17.77
CA LEU A 73 24.57 -6.93 19.11
C LEU A 73 23.09 -6.47 19.13
N GLY A 74 22.37 -6.65 18.02
CA GLY A 74 20.97 -6.25 17.89
C GLY A 74 20.04 -6.91 18.92
N TYR A 75 18.86 -6.33 19.12
CA TYR A 75 17.83 -6.82 20.05
C TYR A 75 18.39 -7.04 21.46
N ASN A 76 18.92 -5.97 22.06
CA ASN A 76 19.44 -5.92 23.43
C ASN A 76 19.04 -4.58 24.09
N MET A 77 19.57 -4.26 25.28
CA MET A 77 19.34 -3.02 26.01
C MET A 77 20.61 -2.16 26.19
N LEU A 78 21.56 -2.25 25.25
CA LEU A 78 22.85 -1.56 25.31
C LEU A 78 22.71 -0.04 25.19
N THR A 79 23.60 0.70 25.86
CA THR A 79 23.60 2.17 25.97
C THR A 79 24.97 2.74 25.56
N ARG A 80 25.04 4.07 25.29
CA ARG A 80 26.23 4.83 24.81
C ARG A 80 26.68 4.55 23.37
N GLU A 81 27.64 5.35 22.90
CA GLU A 81 28.23 5.31 21.57
C GLU A 81 29.11 4.09 21.35
N VAL A 82 29.24 3.67 20.09
CA VAL A 82 30.18 2.63 19.67
C VAL A 82 31.55 3.28 19.52
N GLY A 83 32.59 2.68 20.09
CA GLY A 83 33.98 3.13 19.92
C GLY A 83 34.46 3.08 18.46
N ASN A 84 35.71 3.46 18.22
CA ASN A 84 36.29 3.43 16.87
C ASN A 84 36.48 1.97 16.41
N LEU A 85 35.87 1.60 15.29
CA LEU A 85 35.98 0.26 14.68
C LEU A 85 36.58 0.44 13.28
N THR A 86 37.60 -0.32 12.95
CA THR A 86 38.43 -0.01 11.76
C THR A 86 38.42 -1.08 10.67
N LYS A 87 37.85 -2.28 10.91
CA LYS A 87 37.89 -3.41 9.94
C LYS A 87 36.61 -4.25 9.84
N LEU A 88 35.46 -3.70 10.19
CA LEU A 88 34.19 -4.42 10.09
C LEU A 88 33.73 -4.59 8.63
N GLN A 89 33.27 -5.80 8.33
CA GLN A 89 32.52 -6.15 7.13
C GLN A 89 31.00 -6.12 7.37
N SER A 90 30.58 -6.35 8.61
CA SER A 90 29.18 -6.46 8.97
C SER A 90 28.90 -5.97 10.39
N LEU A 91 27.93 -5.06 10.52
CA LEU A 91 27.54 -4.44 11.79
C LEU A 91 26.02 -4.44 12.00
N ARG A 92 25.55 -5.07 13.09
CA ARG A 92 24.14 -5.03 13.50
C ARG A 92 24.00 -4.57 14.95
N LEU A 93 23.36 -3.42 15.11
CA LEU A 93 23.08 -2.79 16.41
C LEU A 93 21.59 -2.48 16.60
N THR A 94 20.74 -2.93 15.69
CA THR A 94 19.29 -2.67 15.65
C THR A 94 18.60 -2.96 16.98
N GLU A 95 17.59 -2.18 17.36
CA GLU A 95 16.76 -2.43 18.57
C GLU A 95 17.60 -2.48 19.86
N ASN A 96 18.23 -1.34 20.17
CA ASN A 96 19.00 -1.11 21.39
C ASN A 96 18.66 0.29 21.98
N LYS A 97 19.37 0.72 23.03
CA LYS A 97 19.22 2.05 23.66
C LYS A 97 20.44 2.96 23.40
N LEU A 98 21.20 2.73 22.33
CA LEU A 98 22.44 3.44 22.01
C LEU A 98 22.17 4.93 21.74
N THR A 99 23.06 5.81 22.23
CA THR A 99 22.97 7.28 22.13
C THR A 99 24.27 7.84 21.56
N GLY A 100 24.34 9.16 21.32
CA GLY A 100 25.53 9.81 20.75
C GLY A 100 25.49 9.92 19.23
N LYS A 101 26.61 10.25 18.58
CA LYS A 101 26.71 10.27 17.11
C LYS A 101 26.90 8.85 16.58
N ILE A 102 26.49 8.61 15.33
CA ILE A 102 26.89 7.40 14.62
C ILE A 102 28.42 7.45 14.48
N PRO A 103 29.15 6.37 14.82
CA PRO A 103 30.61 6.34 14.72
C PRO A 103 31.05 6.66 13.29
N ASP A 104 32.23 7.27 13.16
CA ASP A 104 32.82 7.53 11.86
C ASP A 104 33.16 6.20 11.18
N VAL A 105 32.44 5.90 10.11
CA VAL A 105 32.59 4.67 9.33
C VAL A 105 33.50 4.86 8.11
N SER A 106 34.10 6.05 7.94
CA SER A 106 34.97 6.36 6.79
C SER A 106 36.12 5.37 6.60
N ASN A 107 36.60 4.77 7.68
CA ASN A 107 37.68 3.79 7.67
C ASN A 107 37.22 2.33 7.43
N LEU A 108 35.92 2.07 7.35
CA LEU A 108 35.36 0.71 7.22
C LEU A 108 35.25 0.27 5.76
N VAL A 109 36.32 0.36 4.97
CA VAL A 109 36.31 0.12 3.52
C VAL A 109 35.76 -1.25 3.09
N GLU A 110 35.76 -2.25 3.98
CA GLU A 110 35.24 -3.60 3.72
C GLU A 110 33.77 -3.80 4.13
N LEU A 111 33.07 -2.76 4.61
CA LEU A 111 31.70 -2.86 5.11
C LEU A 111 30.71 -3.20 3.99
N VAL A 112 29.95 -4.28 4.17
CA VAL A 112 28.94 -4.78 3.22
C VAL A 112 27.53 -4.51 3.73
N GLU A 113 27.33 -4.60 5.06
CA GLU A 113 26.02 -4.44 5.70
C GLU A 113 26.11 -3.65 7.01
N ILE A 114 25.15 -2.74 7.20
CA ILE A 114 25.02 -1.95 8.43
C ILE A 114 23.55 -1.78 8.83
N TYR A 115 23.23 -2.16 10.07
CA TYR A 115 21.90 -2.05 10.64
C TYR A 115 21.96 -1.32 11.98
N LEU A 116 21.46 -0.08 12.02
CA LEU A 116 21.49 0.80 13.21
C LEU A 116 20.10 1.19 13.72
N GLY A 117 19.04 0.66 13.09
CA GLY A 117 17.66 1.07 13.34
C GLY A 117 17.22 0.94 14.81
N PHE A 118 16.17 1.66 15.20
CA PHE A 118 15.56 1.53 16.54
C PHE A 118 16.55 1.74 17.70
N ASN A 119 17.37 2.80 17.58
CA ASN A 119 18.27 3.31 18.62
C ASN A 119 17.97 4.80 18.92
N LYS A 120 18.70 5.39 19.86
CA LYS A 120 18.60 6.80 20.28
C LYS A 120 19.78 7.66 19.78
N PHE A 121 20.41 7.30 18.66
CA PHE A 121 21.48 8.09 18.03
C PHE A 121 21.01 9.52 17.68
N THR A 122 21.97 10.43 17.61
CA THR A 122 21.81 11.86 17.39
C THR A 122 22.85 12.37 16.38
N GLY A 123 22.65 13.52 15.76
CA GLY A 123 23.55 14.02 14.71
C GLY A 123 23.08 13.61 13.31
N ALA A 124 23.82 14.08 12.29
CA ALA A 124 23.57 13.71 10.90
C ALA A 124 24.17 12.33 10.59
N LEU A 125 23.67 11.68 9.54
CA LEU A 125 24.33 10.51 8.97
C LEU A 125 25.66 10.97 8.34
N PRO A 126 26.79 10.31 8.63
CA PRO A 126 28.05 10.55 7.92
C PRO A 126 27.83 10.43 6.41
N SER A 127 28.25 11.44 5.64
CA SER A 127 28.14 11.47 4.17
C SER A 127 28.81 10.26 3.51
N GLU A 128 29.83 9.74 4.16
CA GLU A 128 30.67 8.64 3.73
C GLU A 128 29.86 7.33 3.64
N LEU A 129 28.80 7.16 4.43
CA LEU A 129 27.86 6.02 4.31
C LEU A 129 27.17 5.96 2.93
N PHE A 130 27.05 7.08 2.22
CA PHE A 130 26.41 7.13 0.91
C PHE A 130 27.41 6.92 -0.24
N ASN A 131 28.71 7.02 0.02
CA ASN A 131 29.77 6.98 -0.99
C ASN A 131 30.49 5.61 -1.08
N MET A 132 30.16 4.64 -0.23
CA MET A 132 30.81 3.33 -0.23
C MET A 132 30.23 2.42 -1.32
N LEU A 133 30.97 2.28 -2.42
CA LEU A 133 30.62 1.58 -3.67
C LEU A 133 30.34 0.05 -3.55
N GLY A 134 30.32 -0.52 -2.33
CA GLY A 134 30.14 -1.96 -2.09
C GLY A 134 28.96 -2.36 -1.20
N MET A 135 28.23 -1.41 -0.60
CA MET A 135 27.18 -1.72 0.38
C MET A 135 25.88 -2.16 -0.28
N ARG A 136 25.40 -3.37 0.04
CA ARG A 136 24.19 -3.96 -0.57
C ARG A 136 22.90 -3.68 0.23
N ASN A 137 23.00 -3.39 1.53
CA ASN A 137 21.86 -3.17 2.42
C ASN A 137 22.21 -2.13 3.51
N ILE A 138 21.55 -0.97 3.51
CA ILE A 138 21.63 0.03 4.59
C ILE A 138 20.22 0.19 5.19
N THR A 139 20.06 -0.10 6.48
CA THR A 139 18.83 0.23 7.22
C THR A 139 19.19 1.07 8.44
N ILE A 140 18.98 2.39 8.32
CA ILE A 140 19.22 3.33 9.41
C ILE A 140 17.93 4.09 9.70
N ILE A 141 17.19 3.64 10.70
CA ILE A 141 15.99 4.31 11.22
C ILE A 141 16.34 4.87 12.60
N THR A 142 16.65 6.17 12.68
CA THR A 142 16.83 6.86 13.98
C THR A 142 15.59 7.67 14.31
N MET A 143 15.11 7.61 15.56
CA MET A 143 13.96 8.41 16.02
C MET A 143 14.14 9.92 15.80
N LYS A 144 15.38 10.42 15.70
CA LYS A 144 15.63 11.84 15.40
C LYS A 144 15.50 12.21 13.93
N SER A 145 15.63 11.29 12.96
CA SER A 145 15.21 11.61 11.58
C SER A 145 13.70 11.82 11.52
N ILE A 146 12.94 11.06 12.32
CA ILE A 146 11.49 11.25 12.50
C ILE A 146 11.19 12.58 13.24
N ILE A 147 11.99 12.98 14.23
CA ILE A 147 11.80 14.26 14.94
C ILE A 147 12.27 15.48 14.12
N ARG A 148 13.30 15.34 13.27
CA ARG A 148 13.75 16.40 12.36
C ARG A 148 12.83 16.52 11.15
N GLN A 149 12.23 15.41 10.67
CA GLN A 149 11.06 15.43 9.77
C GLN A 149 9.80 16.01 10.44
N ARG A 150 9.65 15.88 11.77
CA ARG A 150 8.60 16.58 12.54
C ARG A 150 8.91 18.06 12.84
N LYS A 151 10.12 18.54 12.55
CA LYS A 151 10.57 19.93 12.79
C LYS A 151 11.10 20.66 11.54
N GLN A 152 10.97 20.08 10.35
CA GLN A 152 10.75 20.92 9.18
C GLN A 152 9.31 21.42 9.30
N SER A 153 9.14 22.57 9.94
CA SER A 153 7.94 23.34 9.68
C SER A 153 7.85 23.51 8.17
N LEU A 154 6.68 23.18 7.62
CA LEU A 154 6.36 23.47 6.23
C LEU A 154 6.42 24.98 6.09
N LYS A 155 7.54 25.50 5.58
CA LYS A 155 7.68 26.93 5.35
C LYS A 155 7.10 27.22 3.97
N PRO A 156 6.22 28.23 3.83
CA PRO A 156 5.87 28.76 2.52
C PRO A 156 7.19 29.15 1.82
N ILE A 157 7.37 28.72 0.59
CA ILE A 157 8.43 29.29 -0.26
C ILE A 157 7.93 30.68 -0.64
N GLU A 158 8.58 31.73 -0.14
CA GLU A 158 8.28 33.12 -0.53
C GLU A 158 8.55 33.29 -2.03
N THR A 159 7.50 33.56 -2.81
CA THR A 159 7.63 33.96 -4.21
C THR A 159 7.78 35.47 -4.29
N LYS A 160 8.78 35.95 -5.04
CA LYS A 160 8.96 37.39 -5.37
C LYS A 160 7.86 37.98 -6.27
N ASP A 161 6.83 37.18 -6.60
CA ASP A 161 5.79 37.53 -7.54
C ASP A 161 4.45 37.68 -6.79
N LYS A 162 4.08 38.94 -6.52
CA LYS A 162 2.85 39.30 -5.77
C LYS A 162 1.57 39.10 -6.58
N SER A 163 1.66 38.65 -7.83
CA SER A 163 0.50 38.45 -8.71
C SER A 163 -0.33 37.21 -8.36
N ILE A 164 0.17 36.32 -7.48
CA ILE A 164 -0.52 35.10 -7.03
C ILE A 164 -1.07 35.24 -5.58
N GLU A 165 -1.02 36.44 -4.99
CA GLU A 165 -1.42 36.73 -3.58
C GLU A 165 -2.94 36.63 -3.27
N ALA A 166 -3.72 35.83 -4.01
CA ALA A 166 -5.15 35.67 -3.72
C ALA A 166 -5.72 34.25 -3.97
N SER A 167 -4.92 33.19 -3.86
CA SER A 167 -5.50 31.83 -3.84
C SER A 167 -5.97 31.49 -2.42
N GLU A 168 -7.28 31.34 -2.25
CA GLU A 168 -7.96 30.96 -1.00
C GLU A 168 -7.24 29.82 -0.26
N GLU A 169 -6.86 30.05 1.00
CA GLU A 169 -6.34 28.99 1.86
C GLU A 169 -7.47 28.00 2.18
N GLU A 170 -7.35 26.75 1.70
CA GLU A 170 -8.36 25.72 1.94
C GLU A 170 -7.95 24.78 3.08
N PRO A 171 -8.85 24.50 4.05
CA PRO A 171 -8.57 23.49 5.08
C PRO A 171 -8.49 22.08 4.48
N LEU A 172 -7.63 21.23 5.05
CA LEU A 172 -7.61 19.81 4.68
C LEU A 172 -8.90 19.11 5.11
N SER A 173 -9.43 18.24 4.24
CA SER A 173 -10.57 17.40 4.61
C SER A 173 -10.23 16.46 5.77
N PRO A 174 -11.23 16.06 6.60
CA PRO A 174 -11.08 15.06 7.64
C PRO A 174 -10.25 13.83 7.24
N SER A 175 -10.61 13.21 6.12
CA SER A 175 -9.94 12.04 5.57
C SER A 175 -8.51 12.35 5.13
N SER A 176 -8.28 13.52 4.50
CA SER A 176 -6.94 13.96 4.10
C SER A 176 -6.00 14.03 5.31
N ARG A 177 -6.47 14.59 6.44
CA ARG A 177 -5.68 14.64 7.68
C ARG A 177 -5.40 13.25 8.25
N LEU A 178 -6.38 12.35 8.19
CA LEU A 178 -6.25 10.98 8.69
C LEU A 178 -5.08 10.24 8.01
N PHE A 179 -4.92 10.47 6.71
CA PHE A 179 -3.83 9.88 5.93
C PHE A 179 -2.44 10.40 6.28
N HIS A 180 -2.29 11.39 7.16
CA HIS A 180 -0.97 11.82 7.66
C HIS A 180 -0.55 11.16 8.95
N GLU A 181 -1.46 10.45 9.61
CA GLU A 181 -1.17 9.81 10.88
C GLU A 181 -0.22 8.62 10.66
N PRO A 182 0.78 8.40 11.54
CA PRO A 182 1.84 7.41 11.30
C PRO A 182 1.34 6.00 10.98
N ASN A 183 0.23 5.59 11.58
CA ASN A 183 -0.35 4.25 11.40
C ASN A 183 -1.32 4.18 10.21
N PHE A 184 -1.50 5.28 9.47
CA PHE A 184 -2.45 5.39 8.38
C PHE A 184 -1.91 6.24 7.22
N ASN A 185 -0.59 6.23 7.01
CA ASN A 185 0.10 7.01 5.99
C ASN A 185 0.01 6.34 4.61
N VAL A 186 -1.11 6.55 3.92
CA VAL A 186 -1.44 5.83 2.69
C VAL A 186 -0.95 6.57 1.44
N HIS A 187 -0.34 5.80 0.54
CA HIS A 187 0.15 6.25 -0.75
C HIS A 187 -0.52 5.45 -1.86
N VAL A 188 -0.95 6.12 -2.92
CA VAL A 188 -1.46 5.53 -4.14
C VAL A 188 -0.33 5.41 -5.15
N LEU A 189 -0.27 4.28 -5.84
CA LEU A 189 0.60 4.04 -6.97
C LEU A 189 -0.26 3.78 -8.20
N ALA A 190 -0.10 4.59 -9.24
CA ALA A 190 -0.64 4.33 -10.56
C ALA A 190 0.51 3.89 -11.48
N ILE A 191 0.52 2.62 -11.85
CA ILE A 191 1.49 2.04 -12.78
C ILE A 191 0.88 2.10 -14.18
N LEU A 192 1.52 2.82 -15.09
CA LEU A 192 1.05 3.06 -16.44
C LEU A 192 2.04 2.41 -17.42
N GLY A 193 1.62 1.37 -18.13
CA GLY A 193 2.42 0.79 -19.20
C GLY A 193 2.21 1.54 -20.50
N MET A 194 3.28 1.89 -21.20
CA MET A 194 3.28 2.63 -22.46
C MET A 194 3.55 1.69 -23.63
N GLU A 195 2.89 1.93 -24.77
CA GLU A 195 3.15 1.20 -26.02
C GLU A 195 4.40 1.69 -26.75
N THR A 196 4.93 2.84 -26.34
CA THR A 196 6.14 3.43 -26.91
C THR A 196 7.17 3.72 -25.83
N ARG A 197 8.44 3.78 -26.22
CA ARG A 197 9.49 4.32 -25.35
C ARG A 197 9.23 5.81 -25.10
N ILE A 198 9.61 6.26 -23.92
CA ILE A 198 9.51 7.67 -23.52
C ILE A 198 10.68 8.40 -24.20
N SER A 199 10.37 9.10 -25.28
CA SER A 199 11.36 9.70 -26.20
C SER A 199 11.84 11.08 -25.76
N THR A 200 11.04 11.85 -25.01
CA THR A 200 11.39 13.20 -24.58
C THR A 200 10.84 13.53 -23.18
N GLU A 201 11.69 13.44 -22.16
CA GLU A 201 11.34 13.88 -20.79
C GLU A 201 10.85 15.33 -20.76
N GLN A 202 11.45 16.18 -21.61
CA GLN A 202 11.09 17.59 -21.75
C GLN A 202 9.65 17.78 -22.21
N ALA A 203 9.15 16.99 -23.16
CA ALA A 203 7.76 17.08 -23.57
C ALA A 203 6.83 16.66 -22.43
N THR A 204 7.16 15.59 -21.69
CA THR A 204 6.39 15.19 -20.51
C THR A 204 6.31 16.33 -19.48
N ARG A 205 7.43 17.03 -19.23
CA ARG A 205 7.50 18.21 -18.33
C ARG A 205 6.56 19.33 -18.79
N GLU A 206 6.62 19.71 -20.05
CA GLU A 206 5.80 20.78 -20.61
C GLU A 206 4.30 20.46 -20.53
N HIS A 207 3.91 19.23 -20.84
CA HIS A 207 2.51 18.84 -20.75
C HIS A 207 2.01 18.76 -19.29
N LEU A 208 2.83 18.27 -18.35
CA LEU A 208 2.51 18.27 -16.92
C LEU A 208 2.29 19.70 -16.41
N ALA A 209 3.15 20.64 -16.79
CA ALA A 209 3.00 22.04 -16.43
C ALA A 209 1.68 22.64 -16.93
N ASN A 210 1.24 22.24 -18.12
CA ASN A 210 0.02 22.74 -18.76
C ASN A 210 -1.27 22.00 -18.35
N THR A 211 -1.17 20.90 -17.60
CA THR A 211 -2.31 20.07 -17.18
C THR A 211 -2.34 19.85 -15.67
N LEU A 212 -1.52 18.94 -15.14
CA LEU A 212 -1.49 18.55 -13.73
C LEU A 212 -1.32 19.75 -12.79
N LEU A 213 -0.41 20.67 -13.11
CA LEU A 213 -0.10 21.81 -12.25
C LEU A 213 -1.21 22.86 -12.20
N LYS A 214 -2.18 22.83 -13.12
CA LYS A 214 -3.39 23.67 -13.02
C LYS A 214 -4.20 23.30 -11.78
N HIS A 215 -4.25 22.01 -11.44
CA HIS A 215 -5.01 21.53 -10.29
C HIS A 215 -4.38 21.92 -8.95
N THR A 216 -5.11 22.70 -8.14
CA THR A 216 -4.64 23.26 -6.86
C THR A 216 -3.92 22.27 -5.96
N ARG A 217 -4.45 21.07 -5.77
CA ARG A 217 -3.83 20.08 -4.86
C ARG A 217 -2.49 19.51 -5.33
N PHE A 218 -2.17 19.57 -6.63
CA PHE A 218 -0.89 19.10 -7.16
C PHE A 218 0.17 20.21 -7.22
N SER A 219 -0.23 21.44 -6.93
CA SER A 219 0.60 22.63 -6.86
C SER A 219 0.46 23.37 -5.53
N SER A 220 0.05 22.65 -4.49
CA SER A 220 -0.04 23.17 -3.12
C SER A 220 0.73 22.29 -2.15
N LEU A 221 1.37 22.95 -1.17
CA LEU A 221 1.88 22.33 0.04
C LEU A 221 0.75 22.13 1.04
N GLN A 222 0.90 21.17 1.93
CA GLN A 222 0.04 21.05 3.09
C GLN A 222 0.78 21.59 4.29
N VAL A 223 0.35 22.72 4.84
CA VAL A 223 1.02 23.44 5.92
C VAL A 223 0.24 23.29 7.21
N VAL A 224 0.94 23.12 8.33
CA VAL A 224 0.34 23.17 9.66
C VAL A 224 0.21 24.63 10.08
N ASP A 225 -1.00 25.06 10.37
CA ASP A 225 -1.34 26.36 10.92
C ASP A 225 -1.13 26.32 12.44
N GLU A 226 0.01 26.87 12.89
CA GLU A 226 0.36 26.91 14.32
C GLU A 226 -0.55 27.87 15.10
N GLU A 227 -1.13 28.88 14.44
CA GLU A 227 -2.03 29.87 15.08
C GLU A 227 -3.43 29.28 15.32
N LYS A 228 -3.90 28.39 14.44
CA LYS A 228 -5.15 27.63 14.59
C LYS A 228 -4.97 26.27 15.27
N GLY A 229 -4.10 26.18 16.26
CA GLY A 229 -3.98 24.98 17.11
C GLY A 229 -3.51 23.71 16.37
N GLY A 230 -2.80 23.86 15.26
CA GLY A 230 -2.23 22.73 14.49
C GLY A 230 -3.14 22.17 13.39
N GLU A 231 -4.15 22.93 12.95
CA GLU A 231 -4.93 22.56 11.77
C GLU A 231 -4.07 22.56 10.50
N MET A 232 -4.37 21.70 9.53
CA MET A 232 -3.64 21.65 8.26
C MET A 232 -4.42 22.36 7.16
N LYS A 233 -3.72 23.17 6.35
CA LYS A 233 -4.27 23.90 5.20
C LYS A 233 -3.44 23.68 3.92
N TRP A 234 -4.07 23.88 2.77
CA TRP A 234 -3.39 23.90 1.48
C TRP A 234 -2.86 25.30 1.19
N VAL A 235 -1.59 25.38 0.80
CA VAL A 235 -0.92 26.62 0.43
C VAL A 235 -0.33 26.45 -0.97
N ARG A 236 -0.83 27.23 -1.94
CA ARG A 236 -0.34 27.23 -3.31
C ARG A 236 1.16 27.52 -3.35
N THR A 237 1.91 26.78 -4.16
CA THR A 237 3.36 26.93 -4.29
C THR A 237 3.82 26.76 -5.74
N LYS A 238 5.01 27.27 -6.03
CA LYS A 238 5.68 27.00 -7.30
C LYS A 238 6.24 25.58 -7.26
N VAL A 239 5.88 24.76 -8.24
CA VAL A 239 6.35 23.38 -8.35
C VAL A 239 7.62 23.32 -9.19
N ASP A 240 8.67 22.75 -8.62
CA ASP A 240 9.91 22.43 -9.33
C ASP A 240 9.82 21.00 -9.90
N LEU A 241 9.49 20.87 -11.19
CA LEU A 241 9.28 19.57 -11.83
C LEU A 241 10.51 18.66 -11.79
N ASP A 242 11.72 19.20 -11.64
CA ASP A 242 12.95 18.40 -11.56
C ASP A 242 13.03 17.60 -10.26
N GLN A 243 12.35 18.06 -9.21
CA GLN A 243 12.24 17.33 -7.96
C GLN A 243 11.11 16.29 -7.97
N HIS A 244 10.19 16.34 -8.92
CA HIS A 244 9.03 15.46 -8.99
C HIS A 244 9.15 14.39 -10.07
N ILE A 245 9.81 14.69 -11.19
CA ILE A 245 9.96 13.75 -12.31
C ILE A 245 11.33 13.09 -12.21
N ILE A 246 11.31 11.79 -11.96
CA ILE A 246 12.49 10.98 -11.68
C ILE A 246 12.70 10.02 -12.85
N VAL A 247 13.83 10.16 -13.54
CA VAL A 247 14.24 9.23 -14.59
C VAL A 247 15.48 8.50 -14.11
N PRO A 248 15.35 7.29 -13.55
CA PRO A 248 16.49 6.54 -13.05
C PRO A 248 17.34 6.05 -14.22
N GLN A 249 18.65 6.06 -14.03
CA GLN A 249 19.58 5.38 -14.92
C GLN A 249 19.43 3.87 -14.73
N ILE A 250 19.10 3.16 -15.81
CA ILE A 250 18.88 1.72 -15.80
C ILE A 250 20.09 1.07 -16.48
N ASP A 251 21.07 0.64 -15.68
CA ASP A 251 22.25 -0.05 -16.20
C ASP A 251 21.93 -1.49 -16.62
N GLU A 252 22.52 -1.96 -17.72
CA GLU A 252 22.35 -3.34 -18.22
C GLU A 252 22.74 -4.41 -17.18
N GLN A 253 23.63 -4.09 -16.24
CA GLN A 253 23.99 -5.00 -15.15
C GLN A 253 22.86 -5.22 -14.13
N ASN A 254 21.95 -4.25 -13.98
CA ASN A 254 20.77 -4.33 -13.11
C ASN A 254 19.61 -5.11 -13.76
N LEU A 255 19.69 -5.38 -15.07
CA LEU A 255 18.73 -6.17 -15.85
C LEU A 255 19.06 -7.67 -15.89
N LYS A 256 19.91 -8.17 -14.99
CA LYS A 256 20.15 -9.63 -14.85
C LYS A 256 18.90 -10.42 -14.43
N GLU A 257 17.91 -9.74 -13.86
CA GLU A 257 16.57 -10.28 -13.60
C GLU A 257 15.60 -9.91 -14.75
N SER A 258 14.44 -10.57 -14.87
CA SER A 258 13.46 -10.23 -15.91
C SER A 258 13.02 -8.75 -15.78
N PRO A 259 12.76 -8.04 -16.90
CA PRO A 259 12.33 -6.65 -16.87
C PRO A 259 11.09 -6.38 -16.00
N ASP A 260 10.13 -7.30 -16.01
CA ASP A 260 8.94 -7.25 -15.14
C ASP A 260 9.34 -7.27 -13.66
N LYS A 261 10.23 -8.19 -13.28
CA LYS A 261 10.71 -8.30 -11.89
C LYS A 261 11.51 -7.07 -11.46
N PHE A 262 12.26 -6.45 -12.38
CA PHE A 262 12.91 -5.17 -12.11
C PHE A 262 11.89 -4.09 -11.73
N VAL A 263 10.81 -3.93 -12.50
CA VAL A 263 9.74 -2.96 -12.21
C VAL A 263 9.08 -3.27 -10.87
N GLU A 264 8.78 -4.54 -10.58
CA GLU A 264 8.23 -4.96 -9.29
C GLU A 264 9.17 -4.62 -8.12
N ASN A 265 10.47 -4.87 -8.27
CA ASN A 265 11.50 -4.52 -7.26
C ASN A 265 11.63 -3.02 -7.07
N TYR A 266 11.57 -2.26 -8.16
CA TYR A 266 11.61 -0.81 -8.12
C TYR A 266 10.43 -0.27 -7.30
N ILE A 267 9.22 -0.73 -7.59
CA ILE A 267 8.00 -0.34 -6.86
C ILE A 267 8.06 -0.79 -5.39
N HIS A 268 8.54 -2.01 -5.13
CA HIS A 268 8.75 -2.48 -3.75
C HIS A 268 9.71 -1.57 -2.98
N ASN A 269 10.80 -1.12 -3.62
CA ASN A 269 11.72 -0.17 -3.00
C ASN A 269 11.11 1.22 -2.83
N LEU A 270 10.29 1.70 -3.78
CA LEU A 270 9.54 2.95 -3.61
C LEU A 270 8.65 2.89 -2.36
N SER A 271 8.01 1.75 -2.09
CA SER A 271 7.14 1.58 -0.93
C SER A 271 7.86 1.64 0.42
N LYS A 272 9.20 1.48 0.45
CA LYS A 272 10.03 1.65 1.66
C LYS A 272 10.23 3.12 2.03
N THR A 273 9.96 4.04 1.11
CA THR A 273 10.21 5.48 1.27
C THR A 273 8.89 6.24 1.41
N THR A 274 8.97 7.40 2.05
CA THR A 274 7.85 8.34 2.18
C THR A 274 8.07 9.52 1.25
N LEU A 275 6.98 10.11 0.76
CA LEU A 275 7.06 11.36 0.00
C LEU A 275 7.60 12.50 0.88
N ASP A 276 8.44 13.34 0.28
CA ASP A 276 8.94 14.55 0.93
C ASP A 276 7.79 15.54 1.12
N LYS A 277 7.61 15.99 2.36
CA LYS A 277 6.53 16.89 2.74
C LYS A 277 6.87 18.35 2.39
N SER A 278 8.13 18.70 2.11
CA SER A 278 8.49 20.08 1.74
C SER A 278 8.13 20.45 0.30
N LYS A 279 7.58 19.51 -0.48
CA LYS A 279 7.06 19.72 -1.83
C LYS A 279 5.64 19.12 -1.93
N PRO A 280 4.84 19.46 -2.96
CA PRO A 280 3.56 18.80 -3.17
C PRO A 280 3.75 17.27 -3.19
N MET A 281 2.91 16.51 -2.48
CA MET A 281 3.24 15.11 -2.19
C MET A 281 2.85 14.17 -3.33
N TRP A 282 3.65 14.22 -4.39
CA TRP A 282 3.59 13.30 -5.51
C TRP A 282 4.94 13.25 -6.23
N ASP A 283 5.28 12.13 -6.84
CA ASP A 283 6.39 12.00 -7.78
C ASP A 283 6.05 11.03 -8.92
N LEU A 284 6.66 11.27 -10.08
CA LEU A 284 6.46 10.53 -11.31
C LEU A 284 7.79 9.92 -11.74
N HIS A 285 7.85 8.60 -11.77
CA HIS A 285 9.03 7.86 -12.18
C HIS A 285 8.84 7.35 -13.61
N LEU A 286 9.77 7.67 -14.51
CA LEU A 286 9.71 7.26 -15.91
C LEU A 286 10.77 6.20 -16.18
N LEU A 287 10.35 4.96 -16.40
CA LEU A 287 11.23 3.81 -16.65
C LEU A 287 11.18 3.42 -18.12
N ASN A 288 12.26 3.71 -18.85
CA ASN A 288 12.43 3.26 -20.24
C ASN A 288 12.91 1.79 -20.29
N ILE A 289 12.06 0.89 -19.79
CA ILE A 289 12.29 -0.54 -19.74
C ILE A 289 11.17 -1.29 -20.45
N LYS A 290 11.54 -2.17 -21.38
CA LYS A 290 10.59 -3.04 -22.08
C LYS A 290 10.23 -4.24 -21.21
N THR A 291 8.97 -4.30 -20.79
CA THR A 291 8.36 -5.37 -19.98
C THR A 291 7.63 -6.37 -20.89
N SER A 292 6.95 -7.37 -20.32
CA SER A 292 6.13 -8.30 -21.11
C SER A 292 5.00 -7.60 -21.87
N ASP A 293 4.45 -6.51 -21.31
CA ASP A 293 3.20 -5.90 -21.77
C ASP A 293 3.34 -4.41 -22.16
N ALA A 294 4.56 -3.83 -22.09
CA ALA A 294 4.81 -2.42 -22.40
C ALA A 294 6.26 -2.14 -22.85
N GLU A 295 6.45 -1.11 -23.69
CA GLU A 295 7.77 -0.63 -24.13
C GLU A 295 8.46 0.30 -23.11
N ALA A 296 7.67 0.94 -22.24
CA ALA A 296 8.13 1.72 -21.09
C ALA A 296 7.07 1.73 -19.99
N VAL A 297 7.46 2.07 -18.77
CA VAL A 297 6.56 2.12 -17.60
C VAL A 297 6.71 3.46 -16.88
N ALA A 298 5.58 4.15 -16.66
CA ALA A 298 5.52 5.30 -15.77
C ALA A 298 4.87 4.88 -14.43
N ILE A 299 5.50 5.25 -13.31
CA ILE A 299 4.99 4.98 -11.97
C ILE A 299 4.70 6.31 -11.31
N PHE A 300 3.41 6.62 -11.13
CA PHE A 300 2.97 7.83 -10.47
C PHE A 300 2.61 7.51 -9.02
N ARG A 301 3.40 8.01 -8.07
CA ARG A 301 3.17 7.85 -6.65
C ARG A 301 2.59 9.13 -6.07
N ILE A 302 1.48 9.00 -5.36
CA ILE A 302 0.66 10.13 -4.90
C ILE A 302 0.26 9.89 -3.45
N HIS A 303 0.43 10.88 -2.58
CA HIS A 303 -0.07 10.75 -1.21
C HIS A 303 -1.61 10.77 -1.22
N HIS A 304 -2.25 9.85 -0.51
CA HIS A 304 -3.71 9.65 -0.61
C HIS A 304 -4.54 10.85 -0.11
N SER A 305 -3.92 11.79 0.61
CA SER A 305 -4.56 13.07 1.00
C SER A 305 -4.86 14.01 -0.18
N LEU A 306 -4.25 13.81 -1.35
CA LEU A 306 -4.51 14.63 -2.55
C LEU A 306 -5.87 14.29 -3.20
N GLY A 307 -6.31 13.04 -3.14
CA GLY A 307 -7.59 12.61 -3.70
C GLY A 307 -7.86 11.13 -3.53
N ASP A 308 -9.12 10.74 -3.60
CA ASP A 308 -9.51 9.33 -3.69
C ASP A 308 -9.35 8.75 -5.09
N GLY A 309 -9.54 7.43 -5.24
CA GLY A 309 -9.40 6.75 -6.53
C GLY A 309 -10.29 7.32 -7.65
N THR A 310 -11.48 7.85 -7.32
CA THR A 310 -12.33 8.56 -8.30
C THR A 310 -11.71 9.91 -8.70
N SER A 311 -11.24 10.72 -7.76
CA SER A 311 -10.49 11.93 -8.08
C SER A 311 -9.25 11.63 -8.93
N LEU A 312 -8.49 10.59 -8.61
CA LEU A 312 -7.26 10.26 -9.33
C LEU A 312 -7.51 9.66 -10.73
N ILE A 313 -8.58 8.89 -10.95
CA ILE A 313 -8.93 8.48 -12.32
C ILE A 313 -9.42 9.67 -13.14
N SER A 314 -10.18 10.61 -12.55
CA SER A 314 -10.56 11.87 -13.21
C SER A 314 -9.34 12.73 -13.56
N LEU A 315 -8.33 12.74 -12.68
CA LEU A 315 -7.04 13.38 -12.97
C LEU A 315 -6.42 12.82 -14.24
N LEU A 316 -6.35 11.48 -14.31
CA LEU A 316 -5.76 10.78 -15.44
C LEU A 316 -6.50 11.13 -16.72
N LEU A 317 -7.84 11.11 -16.71
CA LEU A 317 -8.66 11.51 -17.86
C LEU A 317 -8.35 12.94 -18.30
N ALA A 318 -8.35 13.90 -17.37
CA ALA A 318 -8.08 15.30 -17.69
C ALA A 318 -6.67 15.53 -18.27
N CYS A 319 -5.70 14.74 -17.79
CA CYS A 319 -4.30 14.80 -18.23
C CYS A 319 -4.01 14.00 -19.51
N THR A 320 -4.98 13.24 -20.03
CA THR A 320 -4.80 12.37 -21.20
C THR A 320 -5.74 12.78 -22.33
N ARG A 321 -5.47 12.28 -23.54
CA ARG A 321 -6.30 12.53 -24.72
C ARG A 321 -6.57 11.22 -25.44
N GLN A 322 -7.69 11.14 -26.15
CA GLN A 322 -7.99 9.96 -26.96
C GLN A 322 -6.92 9.79 -28.04
N THR A 323 -6.47 8.56 -28.27
CA THR A 323 -5.49 8.27 -29.35
C THR A 323 -6.07 8.63 -30.73
N ALA A 324 -7.36 8.40 -30.93
CA ALA A 324 -8.08 8.69 -32.17
C ALA A 324 -8.39 10.19 -32.40
N ASP A 325 -8.52 10.96 -31.32
CA ASP A 325 -8.78 12.41 -31.37
C ASP A 325 -7.99 13.12 -30.25
N PRO A 326 -6.80 13.66 -30.56
CA PRO A 326 -5.93 14.31 -29.58
C PRO A 326 -6.53 15.56 -28.90
N ASN A 327 -7.66 16.09 -29.39
CA ASN A 327 -8.33 17.23 -28.77
C ASN A 327 -9.39 16.82 -27.74
N LYS A 328 -9.74 15.53 -27.65
CA LYS A 328 -10.85 15.04 -26.84
C LYS A 328 -10.38 14.34 -25.58
N VAL A 329 -11.01 14.68 -24.44
CA VAL A 329 -10.82 13.96 -23.17
C VAL A 329 -11.50 12.59 -23.22
N PRO A 330 -10.89 11.53 -22.64
CA PRO A 330 -11.46 10.20 -22.67
C PRO A 330 -12.73 10.08 -21.83
N THR A 331 -13.58 9.09 -22.13
CA THR A 331 -14.86 8.94 -21.44
C THR A 331 -14.91 7.67 -20.59
N ILE A 332 -15.76 7.70 -19.56
CA ILE A 332 -16.08 6.52 -18.73
C ILE A 332 -17.59 6.37 -18.69
N HIS A 333 -18.10 5.13 -18.79
CA HIS A 333 -19.52 4.88 -18.63
C HIS A 333 -20.03 5.37 -17.26
N GLY A 334 -20.97 6.31 -17.29
CA GLY A 334 -21.88 6.55 -16.18
C GLY A 334 -23.05 5.57 -16.27
N ASN A 335 -23.46 4.99 -15.14
CA ASN A 335 -24.79 4.39 -15.05
C ASN A 335 -25.82 5.53 -15.10
N THR A 336 -26.16 6.00 -16.30
CA THR A 336 -27.42 6.70 -16.53
C THR A 336 -28.53 5.67 -16.44
N LYS A 337 -28.93 5.32 -15.21
CA LYS A 337 -30.34 4.96 -15.04
C LYS A 337 -31.12 6.24 -15.27
N SER A 338 -31.50 6.47 -16.52
CA SER A 338 -32.66 7.30 -16.78
C SER A 338 -33.81 6.70 -15.97
N LEU A 339 -34.42 7.52 -15.14
CA LEU A 339 -35.72 7.22 -14.56
C LEU A 339 -36.71 7.20 -15.74
N ILE A 340 -36.77 6.08 -16.45
CA ILE A 340 -37.89 5.81 -17.35
C ILE A 340 -39.08 5.53 -16.44
N ASP A 341 -39.88 6.57 -16.28
CA ASP A 341 -41.19 6.51 -15.66
C ASP A 341 -42.08 5.68 -16.60
N SER A 342 -42.23 4.38 -16.31
CA SER A 342 -43.23 3.56 -16.97
C SER A 342 -44.57 3.81 -16.29
N SER A 343 -45.33 4.76 -16.86
CA SER A 343 -46.74 4.96 -16.58
C SER A 343 -47.55 3.78 -17.12
N GLU A 344 -47.68 2.71 -16.34
CA GLU A 344 -48.74 1.72 -16.51
C GLU A 344 -49.86 1.99 -15.52
N HIS A 345 -50.96 2.55 -16.01
CA HIS A 345 -52.22 2.64 -15.30
C HIS A 345 -52.87 1.26 -15.24
N SER A 346 -52.78 0.59 -14.08
CA SER A 346 -53.73 -0.43 -13.66
C SER A 346 -53.55 -0.76 -12.17
N ASN A 347 -54.65 -0.71 -11.43
CA ASN A 347 -54.96 -1.12 -10.05
C ASN A 347 -53.86 -1.74 -9.13
N LYS A 348 -52.68 -1.09 -9.01
CA LYS A 348 -51.52 -1.56 -8.22
C LYS A 348 -51.12 -0.62 -7.06
N GLY A 349 -51.99 0.30 -6.63
CA GLY A 349 -51.67 1.32 -5.61
C GLY A 349 -51.17 0.74 -4.28
N LEU A 350 -51.95 -0.18 -3.69
CA LEU A 350 -51.60 -0.80 -2.40
C LEU A 350 -50.36 -1.71 -2.50
N ARG A 351 -50.26 -2.53 -3.56
CA ARG A 351 -49.09 -3.41 -3.77
C ARG A 351 -47.80 -2.59 -3.95
N ARG A 352 -47.86 -1.48 -4.72
CA ARG A 352 -46.72 -0.57 -4.91
C ARG A 352 -46.35 0.17 -3.61
N TYR A 353 -47.33 0.49 -2.78
CA TYR A 353 -47.12 1.10 -1.47
C TYR A 353 -46.46 0.11 -0.49
N VAL A 354 -46.98 -1.11 -0.41
CA VAL A 354 -46.42 -2.20 0.43
C VAL A 354 -44.98 -2.54 -0.01
N THR A 355 -44.69 -2.62 -1.31
CA THR A 355 -43.31 -2.88 -1.78
C THR A 355 -42.36 -1.75 -1.46
N LYS A 356 -42.80 -0.49 -1.50
CA LYS A 356 -41.99 0.66 -1.05
C LYS A 356 -41.71 0.60 0.45
N ILE A 357 -42.73 0.35 1.28
CA ILE A 357 -42.55 0.19 2.74
C ILE A 357 -41.59 -0.95 3.03
N TRP A 358 -41.78 -2.12 2.40
CA TRP A 358 -40.91 -3.27 2.60
C TRP A 358 -39.46 -2.97 2.21
N SER A 359 -39.25 -2.26 1.10
CA SER A 359 -37.91 -1.85 0.66
C SER A 359 -37.27 -0.88 1.66
N PHE A 360 -38.03 0.07 2.20
CA PHE A 360 -37.58 0.99 3.24
C PHE A 360 -37.23 0.25 4.54
N MET A 361 -38.10 -0.65 5.01
CA MET A 361 -37.85 -1.47 6.20
C MET A 361 -36.60 -2.33 6.04
N LYS A 362 -36.42 -2.94 4.85
CA LYS A 362 -35.23 -3.74 4.53
C LYS A 362 -33.96 -2.90 4.55
N LEU A 363 -33.98 -1.71 3.93
CA LEU A 363 -32.86 -0.77 3.95
C LEU A 363 -32.51 -0.36 5.39
N PHE A 364 -33.53 0.01 6.18
CA PHE A 364 -33.38 0.43 7.57
C PHE A 364 -32.77 -0.69 8.43
N TRP A 365 -33.33 -1.89 8.36
CA TRP A 365 -32.84 -3.04 9.12
C TRP A 365 -31.42 -3.43 8.74
N ASN A 366 -31.13 -3.53 7.44
CA ASN A 366 -29.78 -3.84 6.97
C ASN A 366 -28.76 -2.79 7.42
N THR A 367 -29.14 -1.51 7.37
CA THR A 367 -28.30 -0.39 7.83
C THR A 367 -28.00 -0.51 9.32
N ILE A 368 -29.00 -0.80 10.16
CA ILE A 368 -28.78 -1.03 11.60
C ILE A 368 -27.80 -2.19 11.81
N VAL A 369 -28.03 -3.32 11.16
CA VAL A 369 -27.16 -4.50 11.29
C VAL A 369 -25.73 -4.17 10.87
N ASP A 370 -25.54 -3.45 9.77
CA ASP A 370 -24.21 -3.10 9.28
C ASP A 370 -23.49 -2.08 10.15
N VAL A 371 -24.20 -1.06 10.65
CA VAL A 371 -23.62 -0.11 11.60
C VAL A 371 -23.24 -0.81 12.91
N LEU A 372 -24.09 -1.70 13.43
CA LEU A 372 -23.76 -2.50 14.61
C LEU A 372 -22.55 -3.44 14.37
N MET A 373 -22.47 -4.05 13.19
CA MET A 373 -21.32 -4.87 12.80
C MET A 373 -20.05 -4.04 12.68
N PHE A 374 -20.12 -2.84 12.10
CA PHE A 374 -19.02 -1.89 12.04
C PHE A 374 -18.55 -1.49 13.45
N MET A 375 -19.47 -1.08 14.32
CA MET A 375 -19.16 -0.71 15.71
C MET A 375 -18.55 -1.89 16.49
N SER A 376 -19.12 -3.09 16.35
CA SER A 376 -18.57 -4.31 16.94
C SER A 376 -17.18 -4.61 16.41
N THR A 377 -16.93 -4.42 15.12
CA THR A 377 -15.60 -4.62 14.49
C THR A 377 -14.58 -3.64 15.05
N THR A 378 -14.95 -2.39 15.22
CA THR A 378 -14.11 -1.38 15.86
C THR A 378 -13.80 -1.75 17.32
N MET A 379 -14.77 -2.26 18.07
CA MET A 379 -14.60 -2.56 19.50
C MET A 379 -13.91 -3.90 19.78
N PHE A 380 -14.37 -5.02 19.21
CA PHE A 380 -13.89 -6.36 19.61
C PHE A 380 -14.00 -7.45 18.54
N LEU A 381 -14.80 -7.27 17.49
CA LEU A 381 -15.06 -8.32 16.50
C LEU A 381 -13.94 -8.41 15.46
N LYS A 382 -13.01 -9.33 15.71
CA LYS A 382 -11.86 -9.62 14.84
C LYS A 382 -12.15 -10.76 13.87
N ASP A 383 -11.61 -10.65 12.66
CA ASP A 383 -11.51 -11.75 11.70
C ASP A 383 -10.57 -12.85 12.20
N THR A 384 -10.79 -14.07 11.71
CA THR A 384 -9.90 -15.21 11.94
C THR A 384 -8.48 -14.85 11.51
N ASN A 385 -7.47 -15.32 12.25
CA ASN A 385 -6.08 -15.14 11.84
C ASN A 385 -5.76 -16.08 10.68
N THR A 386 -5.95 -15.61 9.45
CA THR A 386 -5.71 -16.37 8.22
C THR A 386 -4.29 -16.13 7.68
N PRO A 387 -3.76 -17.03 6.81
CA PRO A 387 -2.47 -16.83 6.14
C PRO A 387 -2.32 -15.55 5.30
N ILE A 388 -3.41 -14.79 5.07
CA ILE A 388 -3.39 -13.53 4.32
C ILE A 388 -3.72 -12.30 5.19
N LYS A 389 -4.00 -12.50 6.48
CA LYS A 389 -4.34 -11.40 7.39
C LYS A 389 -3.06 -10.68 7.83
N GLY A 390 -3.08 -9.35 7.77
CA GLY A 390 -1.96 -8.53 8.22
C GLY A 390 -1.64 -8.72 9.71
N ARG A 391 -0.35 -8.75 10.02
CA ARG A 391 0.16 -8.70 11.39
C ARG A 391 0.19 -7.25 11.89
N PRO A 392 0.14 -6.99 13.20
CA PRO A 392 0.34 -5.63 13.72
C PRO A 392 1.61 -5.00 13.15
N GLY A 393 1.53 -3.77 12.62
CA GLY A 393 2.65 -3.08 11.98
C GLY A 393 2.80 -3.33 10.47
N SER A 394 1.94 -4.16 9.85
CA SER A 394 1.97 -4.40 8.39
C SER A 394 1.87 -3.10 7.57
N GLU A 395 1.25 -2.05 8.10
CA GLU A 395 1.19 -0.72 7.49
C GLU A 395 2.57 -0.10 7.23
N SER A 396 3.60 -0.48 8.00
CA SER A 396 4.98 -0.02 7.84
C SER A 396 5.82 -0.95 6.96
N ASN A 397 5.29 -2.12 6.60
CA ASN A 397 6.01 -3.08 5.77
C ASN A 397 5.96 -2.66 4.30
N PRO A 398 7.07 -2.82 3.56
CA PRO A 398 7.10 -2.55 2.14
C PRO A 398 6.19 -3.51 1.38
N ARG A 399 5.65 -3.03 0.26
CA ARG A 399 4.65 -3.73 -0.52
C ARG A 399 5.17 -4.13 -1.88
N ARG A 400 5.01 -5.41 -2.19
CA ARG A 400 5.18 -5.94 -3.54
C ARG A 400 3.89 -5.68 -4.32
N PHE A 401 4.06 -5.15 -5.52
CA PHE A 401 2.97 -4.98 -6.48
C PHE A 401 3.16 -6.00 -7.60
N VAL A 402 2.16 -6.85 -7.82
CA VAL A 402 2.11 -7.76 -8.97
C VAL A 402 0.79 -7.56 -9.69
N TYR A 403 0.78 -7.72 -11.01
CA TYR A 403 -0.44 -7.55 -11.79
C TYR A 403 -0.52 -8.50 -12.98
N ARG A 404 -1.76 -8.79 -13.37
CA ARG A 404 -2.11 -9.59 -14.54
C ARG A 404 -3.31 -8.97 -15.22
N THR A 405 -3.21 -8.89 -16.53
CA THR A 405 -4.26 -8.37 -17.39
C THR A 405 -5.01 -9.54 -18.01
N VAL A 406 -6.34 -9.47 -17.97
CA VAL A 406 -7.25 -10.43 -18.60
C VAL A 406 -8.19 -9.73 -19.55
N SER A 407 -8.86 -10.49 -20.42
CA SER A 407 -9.91 -9.96 -21.29
C SER A 407 -11.09 -9.44 -20.44
N LEU A 408 -11.48 -8.18 -20.65
CA LEU A 408 -12.71 -7.65 -20.07
C LEU A 408 -13.95 -8.31 -20.68
N ASP A 409 -13.85 -8.81 -21.91
CA ASP A 409 -14.97 -9.48 -22.58
C ASP A 409 -15.27 -10.84 -21.95
N ASP A 410 -14.27 -11.54 -21.42
CA ASP A 410 -14.46 -12.75 -20.61
C ASP A 410 -15.30 -12.43 -19.34
N ILE A 411 -15.02 -11.29 -18.70
CA ILE A 411 -15.79 -10.83 -17.53
C ILE A 411 -17.20 -10.41 -17.94
N LYS A 412 -17.35 -9.70 -19.07
CA LYS A 412 -18.66 -9.28 -19.60
C LYS A 412 -19.51 -10.47 -20.01
N LEU A 413 -18.93 -11.54 -20.53
CA LEU A 413 -19.62 -12.78 -20.88
C LEU A 413 -20.29 -13.37 -19.63
N VAL A 414 -19.53 -13.56 -18.55
CA VAL A 414 -20.08 -14.05 -17.26
C VAL A 414 -21.12 -13.09 -16.69
N LYS A 415 -20.82 -11.79 -16.72
CA LYS A 415 -21.73 -10.72 -16.27
C LYS A 415 -23.08 -10.81 -16.99
N ASN A 416 -23.07 -10.93 -18.31
CA ASN A 416 -24.29 -10.92 -19.11
C ASN A 416 -25.07 -12.23 -18.94
N ALA A 417 -24.39 -13.37 -18.97
CA ALA A 417 -25.00 -14.69 -18.78
C ALA A 417 -25.72 -14.84 -17.42
N LEU A 418 -25.22 -14.17 -16.38
CA LEU A 418 -25.78 -14.24 -15.03
C LEU A 418 -26.58 -12.98 -14.63
N ASN A 419 -26.77 -12.02 -15.53
CA ASN A 419 -27.42 -10.73 -15.29
C ASN A 419 -26.85 -9.97 -14.07
N MET A 420 -25.54 -9.72 -14.09
CA MET A 420 -24.77 -9.12 -12.99
C MET A 420 -24.00 -7.87 -13.42
N THR A 421 -23.13 -7.35 -12.55
CA THR A 421 -22.19 -6.27 -12.82
C THR A 421 -20.75 -6.78 -12.87
N VAL A 422 -19.84 -6.00 -13.47
CA VAL A 422 -18.41 -6.32 -13.52
C VAL A 422 -17.83 -6.53 -12.11
N THR A 423 -18.25 -5.71 -11.14
CA THR A 423 -17.83 -5.83 -9.74
C THR A 423 -18.33 -7.12 -9.09
N ASP A 424 -19.55 -7.58 -9.42
CA ASP A 424 -20.08 -8.85 -8.92
C ASP A 424 -19.19 -10.03 -9.38
N VAL A 425 -18.82 -10.02 -10.67
CA VAL A 425 -17.93 -11.03 -11.25
C VAL A 425 -16.53 -10.97 -10.63
N ALA A 426 -15.93 -9.77 -10.52
CA ALA A 426 -14.59 -9.60 -9.96
C ALA A 426 -14.50 -10.06 -8.48
N LEU A 427 -15.53 -9.78 -7.67
CA LEU A 427 -15.59 -10.27 -6.28
C LEU A 427 -15.81 -11.78 -6.20
N GLY A 428 -16.61 -12.37 -7.09
CA GLY A 428 -16.77 -13.83 -7.14
C GLY A 428 -15.49 -14.54 -7.59
N VAL A 429 -14.78 -14.02 -8.59
CA VAL A 429 -13.43 -14.48 -8.98
C VAL A 429 -12.46 -14.37 -7.81
N THR A 430 -12.52 -13.26 -7.06
CA THR A 430 -11.72 -13.06 -5.85
C THR A 430 -12.01 -14.11 -4.77
N GLN A 431 -13.28 -14.42 -4.51
CA GLN A 431 -13.67 -15.49 -3.58
C GLN A 431 -13.15 -16.86 -4.03
N ALA A 432 -13.25 -17.16 -5.33
CA ALA A 432 -12.77 -18.43 -5.90
C ALA A 432 -11.24 -18.57 -5.76
N GLY A 433 -10.48 -17.57 -6.23
CA GLY A 433 -9.01 -17.60 -6.16
C GLY A 433 -8.49 -17.63 -4.73
N LEU A 434 -9.09 -16.86 -3.81
CA LEU A 434 -8.74 -16.94 -2.38
C LEU A 434 -9.08 -18.30 -1.77
N SER A 435 -10.13 -18.97 -2.23
CA SER A 435 -10.48 -20.33 -1.76
C SER A 435 -9.43 -21.35 -2.15
N ILE A 436 -8.95 -21.30 -3.39
CA ILE A 436 -7.88 -22.17 -3.88
C ILE A 436 -6.57 -21.86 -3.14
N TYR A 437 -6.17 -20.59 -3.11
CA TYR A 437 -4.94 -20.15 -2.49
C TYR A 437 -4.90 -20.50 -0.99
N LEU A 438 -5.94 -20.17 -0.23
CA LEU A 438 -6.00 -20.48 1.19
C LEU A 438 -6.05 -21.99 1.45
N ASN A 439 -6.76 -22.77 0.62
CA ASN A 439 -6.77 -24.22 0.74
C ASN A 439 -5.34 -24.80 0.63
N ARG A 440 -4.54 -24.27 -0.28
CA ARG A 440 -3.12 -24.64 -0.42
C ARG A 440 -2.31 -24.25 0.81
N ARG A 441 -2.41 -22.99 1.25
CA ARG A 441 -1.65 -22.47 2.39
C ARG A 441 -1.97 -23.19 3.71
N TYR A 442 -3.21 -23.62 3.94
CA TYR A 442 -3.57 -24.45 5.10
C TYR A 442 -3.16 -25.92 4.99
N GLY A 443 -2.83 -26.39 3.77
CA GLY A 443 -2.31 -27.74 3.53
C GLY A 443 -0.81 -27.88 3.74
N GLU A 444 -0.05 -26.78 3.65
CA GLU A 444 1.41 -26.78 3.84
C GLU A 444 1.80 -27.32 5.23
N GLY A 445 2.65 -28.35 5.25
CA GLY A 445 3.19 -28.95 6.48
C GLY A 445 2.43 -30.16 7.02
N LYS A 446 1.34 -30.61 6.38
CA LYS A 446 0.71 -31.91 6.71
C LYS A 446 1.54 -33.05 6.09
N LYS A 447 2.03 -33.98 6.94
CA LYS A 447 2.98 -35.05 6.57
C LYS A 447 2.43 -36.20 5.73
N ASP A 448 1.12 -36.26 5.46
CA ASP A 448 0.53 -37.34 4.67
C ASP A 448 0.31 -36.92 3.21
N GLY A 449 1.26 -37.34 2.37
CA GLY A 449 1.06 -37.83 1.01
C GLY A 449 0.24 -37.00 0.02
N GLY A 450 0.95 -36.29 -0.85
CA GLY A 450 0.51 -35.99 -2.22
C GLY A 450 -0.03 -34.58 -2.45
N GLU A 451 0.64 -33.85 -3.35
CA GLU A 451 0.17 -32.63 -4.01
C GLU A 451 -1.14 -32.91 -4.78
N THR A 452 -2.27 -32.99 -4.08
CA THR A 452 -3.57 -33.05 -4.73
C THR A 452 -4.46 -31.93 -4.20
N GLU A 453 -4.78 -30.98 -5.09
CA GLU A 453 -5.74 -29.88 -4.88
C GLU A 453 -7.13 -30.35 -4.41
N LYS A 454 -7.40 -31.66 -4.40
CA LYS A 454 -8.69 -32.26 -4.07
C LYS A 454 -9.00 -32.34 -2.57
N ASN A 455 -8.02 -32.26 -1.70
CA ASN A 455 -8.27 -32.32 -0.26
C ASN A 455 -8.65 -30.93 0.28
N ASN A 456 -9.82 -30.84 0.93
CA ASN A 456 -10.26 -29.61 1.59
C ASN A 456 -9.50 -29.42 2.91
N ASN A 457 -8.51 -28.53 2.87
CA ASN A 457 -7.67 -28.12 3.98
C ASN A 457 -8.20 -26.89 4.72
N LEU A 458 -9.29 -26.27 4.26
CA LEU A 458 -9.85 -25.08 4.88
C LEU A 458 -10.46 -25.40 6.27
N PRO A 459 -10.20 -24.57 7.29
CA PRO A 459 -10.90 -24.67 8.57
C PRO A 459 -12.43 -24.62 8.43
N LYS A 460 -13.14 -25.34 9.30
CA LYS A 460 -14.62 -25.42 9.31
C LYS A 460 -15.31 -24.06 9.46
N SER A 461 -14.67 -23.09 10.13
CA SER A 461 -15.21 -21.74 10.31
C SER A 461 -14.10 -20.71 10.14
N ILE A 462 -14.22 -19.91 9.08
CA ILE A 462 -13.33 -18.78 8.80
C ILE A 462 -14.19 -17.53 8.69
N ARG A 463 -13.89 -16.52 9.50
CA ARG A 463 -14.40 -15.18 9.29
C ARG A 463 -13.37 -14.39 8.50
N LEU A 464 -13.71 -14.10 7.25
CA LEU A 464 -12.91 -13.28 6.35
C LEU A 464 -13.78 -12.14 5.84
N ARG A 465 -13.39 -10.90 6.12
CA ARG A 465 -14.04 -9.71 5.62
C ARG A 465 -13.04 -8.85 4.86
N SER A 466 -13.48 -8.38 3.70
CA SER A 466 -12.81 -7.33 2.94
C SER A 466 -13.40 -5.97 3.28
N THR A 467 -12.55 -4.97 3.41
CA THR A 467 -12.98 -3.57 3.39
C THR A 467 -13.12 -3.14 1.93
N ILE A 468 -14.36 -2.93 1.47
CA ILE A 468 -14.63 -2.41 0.12
C ILE A 468 -14.75 -0.89 0.20
N LEU A 469 -13.87 -0.19 -0.52
CA LEU A 469 -13.89 1.27 -0.61
C LEU A 469 -15.00 1.72 -1.57
N MET A 470 -15.85 2.63 -1.11
CA MET A 470 -16.99 3.16 -1.88
C MET A 470 -16.90 4.68 -1.98
N ASN A 471 -16.98 5.19 -3.21
CA ASN A 471 -17.14 6.62 -3.45
C ASN A 471 -18.56 7.05 -3.05
N LEU A 472 -18.66 8.12 -2.27
CA LEU A 472 -19.92 8.68 -1.76
C LEU A 472 -20.47 9.82 -2.63
N ARG A 473 -19.73 10.22 -3.67
CA ARG A 473 -20.19 11.25 -4.60
C ARG A 473 -21.38 10.75 -5.45
N PRO A 474 -22.26 11.67 -5.92
CA PRO A 474 -23.32 11.34 -6.88
C PRO A 474 -22.78 10.71 -8.17
N ALA A 475 -23.65 9.97 -8.87
CA ALA A 475 -23.30 9.08 -9.99
C ALA A 475 -22.61 9.74 -11.21
N VAL A 476 -22.61 11.07 -11.32
CA VAL A 476 -21.92 11.81 -12.40
C VAL A 476 -20.39 11.91 -12.17
N GLY A 477 -19.91 11.42 -11.02
CA GLY A 477 -18.68 11.85 -10.36
C GLY A 477 -17.38 11.82 -11.16
N ILE A 478 -17.11 10.84 -12.02
CA ILE A 478 -15.78 10.74 -12.66
C ILE A 478 -15.63 11.75 -13.82
N GLN A 479 -16.60 11.79 -14.73
CA GLN A 479 -16.54 12.69 -15.89
C GLN A 479 -16.68 14.15 -15.46
N ALA A 480 -17.58 14.45 -14.52
CA ALA A 480 -17.75 15.82 -14.01
C ALA A 480 -16.47 16.38 -13.37
N LEU A 481 -15.67 15.52 -12.71
CA LEU A 481 -14.38 15.92 -12.15
C LEU A 481 -13.29 16.10 -13.23
N ALA A 482 -13.34 15.35 -14.32
CA ALA A 482 -12.45 15.57 -15.45
C ALA A 482 -12.80 16.87 -16.18
N ASP A 483 -14.10 17.11 -16.41
CA ASP A 483 -14.62 18.35 -16.99
C ASP A 483 -14.30 19.58 -16.13
N MET A 484 -14.34 19.46 -14.79
CA MET A 484 -13.88 20.50 -13.86
C MET A 484 -12.44 20.93 -14.15
N MET A 485 -11.55 19.98 -14.44
CA MET A 485 -10.15 20.30 -14.70
C MET A 485 -9.89 20.89 -16.09
N GLU A 486 -10.72 20.57 -17.08
CA GLU A 486 -10.55 21.05 -18.44
C GLU A 486 -11.29 22.37 -18.72
N LYS A 487 -12.48 22.52 -18.12
CA LYS A 487 -13.44 23.59 -18.43
C LYS A 487 -13.71 24.53 -17.24
N ASP A 488 -12.97 24.38 -16.15
CA ASP A 488 -13.12 25.13 -14.89
C ASP A 488 -14.56 25.11 -14.33
N THR A 489 -15.31 24.01 -14.55
CA THR A 489 -16.67 23.83 -14.01
C THR A 489 -16.66 23.37 -12.56
N GLU A 490 -17.64 23.73 -11.75
CA GLU A 490 -17.67 23.31 -10.34
C GLU A 490 -17.90 21.80 -10.15
N ALA A 491 -16.98 21.13 -9.41
CA ALA A 491 -17.18 19.76 -8.93
C ALA A 491 -16.44 19.50 -7.60
N LYS A 492 -16.91 18.51 -6.83
CA LYS A 492 -16.34 18.19 -5.50
C LYS A 492 -15.10 17.29 -5.61
N TRP A 493 -13.91 17.89 -5.64
CA TRP A 493 -12.65 17.15 -5.57
C TRP A 493 -12.31 16.65 -4.15
N GLY A 494 -11.65 15.50 -4.04
CA GLY A 494 -10.95 15.09 -2.83
C GLY A 494 -11.22 13.69 -2.32
N ASN A 495 -11.33 13.51 -1.00
CA ASN A 495 -11.50 12.20 -0.38
C ASN A 495 -12.93 12.02 0.12
N TRP A 496 -13.78 11.44 -0.72
CA TRP A 496 -15.19 11.13 -0.44
C TRP A 496 -15.40 9.62 -0.43
N ILE A 497 -14.63 8.92 0.41
CA ILE A 497 -14.65 7.47 0.52
C ILE A 497 -15.30 7.06 1.84
N GLY A 498 -16.37 6.27 1.75
CA GLY A 498 -16.84 5.40 2.82
C GLY A 498 -16.38 3.97 2.58
N PHE A 499 -16.57 3.07 3.53
CA PHE A 499 -16.30 1.66 3.29
C PHE A 499 -17.37 0.73 3.82
N VAL A 500 -17.44 -0.43 3.18
CA VAL A 500 -18.33 -1.54 3.51
C VAL A 500 -17.50 -2.72 4.01
N LEU A 501 -17.92 -3.33 5.12
CA LEU A 501 -17.36 -4.57 5.62
C LEU A 501 -18.01 -5.74 4.87
N PHE A 502 -17.37 -6.18 3.80
CA PHE A 502 -17.87 -7.23 2.91
C PHE A 502 -17.41 -8.63 3.37
N PRO A 503 -18.32 -9.53 3.78
CA PRO A 503 -17.93 -10.90 4.11
C PRO A 503 -17.57 -11.68 2.84
N LEU A 504 -16.35 -12.21 2.80
CA LEU A 504 -15.88 -13.10 1.75
C LEU A 504 -16.01 -14.54 2.24
N LYS A 505 -16.85 -15.34 1.58
CA LYS A 505 -16.99 -16.75 1.89
C LYS A 505 -15.96 -17.56 1.12
N VAL A 506 -15.00 -18.10 1.86
CA VAL A 506 -13.93 -18.95 1.34
C VAL A 506 -14.32 -20.41 1.57
N ALA A 507 -14.51 -21.17 0.50
CA ALA A 507 -14.84 -22.59 0.52
C ALA A 507 -14.59 -23.18 -0.87
N LEU A 508 -14.05 -24.39 -0.96
CA LEU A 508 -14.02 -25.12 -2.24
C LEU A 508 -15.46 -25.43 -2.69
N ARG A 509 -15.74 -25.25 -3.98
CA ARG A 509 -17.07 -25.44 -4.59
C ARG A 509 -16.94 -26.37 -5.79
N ASP A 510 -17.94 -27.24 -5.96
CA ASP A 510 -18.04 -28.09 -7.13
C ASP A 510 -18.49 -27.28 -8.36
N ASP A 511 -19.41 -26.32 -8.18
CA ASP A 511 -19.85 -25.39 -9.21
C ASP A 511 -19.07 -24.05 -9.12
N PRO A 512 -18.22 -23.70 -10.10
CA PRO A 512 -17.53 -22.41 -10.12
C PRO A 512 -18.48 -21.20 -10.09
N LEU A 513 -19.70 -21.35 -10.64
CA LEU A 513 -20.69 -20.25 -10.68
C LEU A 513 -21.26 -19.92 -9.30
N ASP A 514 -21.12 -20.80 -8.30
CA ASP A 514 -21.60 -20.54 -6.94
C ASP A 514 -20.85 -19.40 -6.27
N TYR A 515 -19.55 -19.22 -6.57
CA TYR A 515 -18.80 -18.07 -6.07
C TYR A 515 -19.40 -16.74 -6.55
N ILE A 516 -19.83 -16.71 -7.80
CA ILE A 516 -20.39 -15.52 -8.45
C ILE A 516 -21.79 -15.22 -7.90
N ARG A 517 -22.65 -16.25 -7.77
CA ARG A 517 -23.99 -16.12 -7.18
C ARG A 517 -23.93 -15.66 -5.72
N GLU A 518 -22.99 -16.19 -4.94
CA GLU A 518 -22.78 -15.82 -3.55
C GLU A 518 -22.27 -14.37 -3.41
N ALA A 519 -21.30 -13.97 -4.23
CA ALA A 519 -20.82 -12.60 -4.27
C ALA A 519 -21.98 -11.64 -4.60
N LYS A 520 -22.77 -11.96 -5.63
CA LYS A 520 -23.96 -11.19 -6.02
C LYS A 520 -24.97 -11.05 -4.89
N ALA A 521 -25.34 -12.15 -4.23
CA ALA A 521 -26.29 -12.12 -3.11
C ALA A 521 -25.80 -11.22 -1.97
N THR A 522 -24.50 -11.30 -1.65
CA THR A 522 -23.89 -10.46 -0.62
C THR A 522 -23.86 -8.99 -1.03
N ILE A 523 -23.50 -8.69 -2.28
CA ILE A 523 -23.48 -7.33 -2.82
C ILE A 523 -24.87 -6.72 -2.84
N ASP A 524 -25.90 -7.45 -3.28
CA ASP A 524 -27.28 -6.95 -3.31
C ASP A 524 -27.81 -6.66 -1.91
N ARG A 525 -27.44 -7.48 -0.92
CA ARG A 525 -27.76 -7.20 0.48
C ARG A 525 -27.03 -5.93 0.97
N LYS A 526 -25.75 -5.76 0.64
CA LYS A 526 -24.95 -4.60 1.05
C LYS A 526 -25.34 -3.30 0.32
N LYS A 527 -25.80 -3.37 -0.93
CA LYS A 527 -26.38 -2.23 -1.66
C LYS A 527 -27.69 -1.74 -1.04
N ASN A 528 -28.43 -2.63 -0.38
CA ASN A 528 -29.61 -2.29 0.42
C ASN A 528 -29.22 -1.90 1.85
N SER A 529 -28.16 -1.10 2.01
CA SER A 529 -27.66 -0.59 3.29
C SER A 529 -26.99 0.76 3.07
N LEU A 530 -27.06 1.66 4.05
CA LEU A 530 -26.34 2.94 4.04
C LEU A 530 -24.98 2.84 4.76
N GLU A 531 -24.42 1.65 4.91
CA GLU A 531 -23.17 1.38 5.64
C GLU A 531 -22.03 2.33 5.25
N ALA A 532 -21.73 2.48 3.95
CA ALA A 532 -20.64 3.36 3.49
C ALA A 532 -20.82 4.83 3.92
N PHE A 533 -22.06 5.32 3.88
CA PHE A 533 -22.37 6.67 4.32
C PHE A 533 -22.14 6.82 5.83
N TYR A 534 -22.65 5.88 6.62
CA TYR A 534 -22.48 5.91 8.08
C TYR A 534 -21.02 5.71 8.52
N THR A 535 -20.24 4.85 7.87
CA THR A 535 -18.82 4.68 8.21
C THR A 535 -18.02 5.96 7.97
N PHE A 536 -18.32 6.69 6.90
CA PHE A 536 -17.77 8.02 6.65
C PHE A 536 -18.22 9.04 7.71
N SER A 537 -19.53 9.16 7.95
CA SER A 537 -20.07 10.12 8.92
C SER A 537 -19.60 9.86 10.35
N ILE A 538 -19.49 8.60 10.77
CA ILE A 538 -18.95 8.23 12.09
C ILE A 538 -17.47 8.63 12.20
N SER A 539 -16.68 8.42 11.14
CA SER A 539 -15.27 8.80 11.13
C SER A 539 -15.09 10.32 11.22
N GLU A 540 -15.92 11.08 10.50
CA GLU A 540 -15.96 12.54 10.56
C GLU A 540 -16.39 13.05 11.95
N LEU A 541 -17.43 12.44 12.53
CA LEU A 541 -17.91 12.79 13.86
C LEU A 541 -16.85 12.48 14.93
N ALA A 542 -16.21 11.31 14.86
CA ALA A 542 -15.14 10.93 15.76
C ALA A 542 -13.96 11.91 15.68
N LEU A 543 -13.66 12.40 14.47
CA LEU A 543 -12.63 13.41 14.28
C LEU A 543 -12.98 14.74 14.94
N LYS A 544 -14.23 15.20 14.77
CA LYS A 544 -14.73 16.47 15.35
C LYS A 544 -14.78 16.42 16.88
N ILE A 545 -15.22 15.30 17.46
CA ILE A 545 -15.40 15.17 18.91
C ILE A 545 -14.08 14.82 19.62
N PHE A 546 -13.30 13.88 19.10
CA PHE A 546 -12.15 13.28 19.81
C PHE A 546 -10.78 13.64 19.22
N GLY A 547 -10.75 14.41 18.12
CA GLY A 547 -9.52 14.81 17.44
C GLY A 547 -8.90 13.72 16.56
N ILE A 548 -7.84 14.11 15.85
CA ILE A 548 -7.22 13.30 14.77
C ILE A 548 -6.58 12.00 15.26
N LYS A 549 -5.89 12.03 16.39
CA LYS A 549 -5.20 10.86 16.94
C LYS A 549 -6.19 9.75 17.31
N THR A 550 -7.28 10.11 17.97
CA THR A 550 -8.32 9.15 18.37
C THR A 550 -9.05 8.60 17.16
N SER A 551 -9.43 9.47 16.21
CA SER A 551 -10.06 9.07 14.95
C SER A 551 -9.18 8.09 14.16
N SER A 552 -7.88 8.37 14.03
CA SER A 552 -6.91 7.48 13.39
C SER A 552 -6.78 6.14 14.11
N SER A 553 -6.72 6.14 15.44
CA SER A 553 -6.69 4.90 16.21
C SER A 553 -7.95 4.05 16.02
N ILE A 554 -9.12 4.70 15.89
CA ILE A 554 -10.40 4.01 15.62
C ILE A 554 -10.35 3.38 14.22
N SER A 555 -10.04 4.15 13.18
CA SER A 555 -9.97 3.67 11.81
C SER A 555 -8.95 2.54 11.64
N HIS A 556 -7.75 2.71 12.22
CA HIS A 556 -6.70 1.69 12.24
C HIS A 556 -7.17 0.39 12.90
N ARG A 557 -7.84 0.49 14.06
CA ARG A 557 -8.40 -0.67 14.77
C ARG A 557 -9.47 -1.38 13.96
N THR A 558 -10.36 -0.65 13.30
CA THR A 558 -11.39 -1.26 12.44
C THR A 558 -10.75 -2.04 11.30
N ILE A 559 -9.74 -1.47 10.66
CA ILE A 559 -9.05 -2.05 9.50
C ILE A 559 -8.21 -3.27 9.89
N THR A 560 -7.45 -3.20 11.00
CA THR A 560 -6.69 -4.35 11.53
C THR A 560 -7.58 -5.51 12.00
N ASN A 561 -8.84 -5.24 12.34
CA ASN A 561 -9.81 -6.26 12.71
C ASN A 561 -10.44 -6.98 11.50
N THR A 562 -10.23 -6.49 10.28
CA THR A 562 -10.60 -7.18 9.03
C THR A 562 -9.40 -7.81 8.33
N THR A 563 -9.61 -8.50 7.21
CA THR A 563 -8.56 -9.34 6.60
C THR A 563 -7.84 -8.66 5.45
N MET A 564 -8.57 -8.02 4.54
CA MET A 564 -8.02 -7.46 3.30
C MET A 564 -8.80 -6.24 2.83
N CYS A 565 -8.28 -5.56 1.79
CA CYS A 565 -8.98 -4.48 1.09
C CYS A 565 -9.29 -4.89 -0.36
N PHE A 566 -10.41 -4.41 -0.90
CA PHE A 566 -10.77 -4.60 -2.30
C PHE A 566 -11.25 -3.29 -2.93
N SER A 567 -10.80 -3.01 -4.15
CA SER A 567 -11.25 -1.88 -4.95
C SER A 567 -11.44 -2.30 -6.41
N CYS A 568 -12.49 -1.81 -7.05
CA CYS A 568 -12.74 -2.03 -8.47
C CYS A 568 -13.27 -0.72 -9.07
N LEU A 569 -12.51 -0.11 -9.97
CA LEU A 569 -12.88 1.15 -10.62
C LEU A 569 -13.02 0.97 -12.13
N PRO A 570 -14.07 1.56 -12.74
CA PRO A 570 -14.12 1.66 -14.19
C PRO A 570 -13.05 2.63 -14.66
N GLY A 571 -12.41 2.33 -15.79
CA GLY A 571 -11.48 3.21 -16.48
C GLY A 571 -11.92 3.58 -17.88
N PRO A 572 -11.04 4.25 -18.64
CA PRO A 572 -11.30 4.70 -20.01
C PRO A 572 -11.71 3.55 -20.93
N GLN A 573 -12.61 3.84 -21.86
CA GLN A 573 -13.06 2.87 -22.87
C GLN A 573 -12.30 2.98 -24.18
N GLU A 574 -11.82 4.17 -24.47
CA GLU A 574 -10.98 4.44 -25.62
C GLU A 574 -9.50 4.27 -25.26
N GLU A 575 -8.68 4.04 -26.27
CA GLU A 575 -7.24 4.16 -26.12
C GLU A 575 -6.89 5.61 -25.79
N ILE A 576 -6.00 5.79 -24.81
CA ILE A 576 -5.59 7.11 -24.34
C ILE A 576 -4.08 7.27 -24.43
N CYS A 577 -3.67 8.50 -24.70
CA CYS A 577 -2.28 8.92 -24.70
C CYS A 577 -1.96 9.69 -23.42
N PHE A 578 -0.94 9.22 -22.69
CA PHE A 578 -0.31 9.96 -21.61
C PHE A 578 0.84 10.80 -22.17
N TYR A 579 0.58 12.09 -22.39
CA TYR A 579 1.55 13.06 -22.89
C TYR A 579 2.29 12.63 -24.17
N GLY A 580 1.54 12.12 -25.14
CA GLY A 580 2.08 11.65 -26.43
C GLY A 580 2.47 10.17 -26.45
N HIS A 581 2.33 9.46 -25.33
CA HIS A 581 2.61 8.02 -25.24
C HIS A 581 1.31 7.22 -25.06
N PRO A 582 0.87 6.43 -26.04
CA PRO A 582 -0.29 5.55 -25.90
C PRO A 582 -0.13 4.58 -24.73
N LEU A 583 -1.19 4.41 -23.93
CA LEU A 583 -1.18 3.47 -22.81
C LEU A 583 -1.53 2.05 -23.27
N ALA A 584 -0.73 1.08 -22.84
CA ALA A 584 -0.99 -0.35 -23.01
C ALA A 584 -1.88 -0.92 -21.89
N TYR A 585 -1.68 -0.44 -20.65
CA TYR A 585 -2.45 -0.83 -19.47
C TYR A 585 -2.38 0.21 -18.33
N ILE A 586 -3.33 0.12 -17.41
CA ILE A 586 -3.38 0.89 -16.15
C ILE A 586 -3.46 -0.11 -15.00
N ALA A 587 -2.54 0.00 -14.04
CA ALA A 587 -2.45 -0.89 -12.88
C ALA A 587 -2.31 -0.06 -11.58
N PRO A 588 -3.43 0.33 -10.94
CA PRO A 588 -3.40 1.10 -9.72
C PRO A 588 -3.37 0.21 -8.47
N GLY A 589 -2.80 0.72 -7.39
CA GLY A 589 -2.93 0.14 -6.05
C GLY A 589 -2.47 1.13 -4.96
N SER A 590 -2.43 0.67 -3.72
CA SER A 590 -1.95 1.51 -2.61
C SER A 590 -1.17 0.73 -1.56
N TYR A 591 -0.38 1.45 -0.78
CA TYR A 591 0.36 0.93 0.36
C TYR A 591 0.26 1.89 1.56
N GLY A 592 0.65 1.43 2.75
CA GLY A 592 0.53 2.17 4.01
C GLY A 592 -0.73 1.82 4.82
N GLN A 593 -1.60 0.96 4.30
CA GLN A 593 -2.73 0.41 5.04
C GLN A 593 -2.33 -0.82 5.89
N PRO A 594 -3.00 -1.08 7.03
CA PRO A 594 -2.70 -2.25 7.87
C PRO A 594 -3.00 -3.62 7.26
N HIS A 595 -3.82 -3.71 6.20
CA HIS A 595 -4.07 -4.98 5.51
C HIS A 595 -2.80 -5.48 4.83
N ALA A 596 -2.48 -6.78 4.97
CA ALA A 596 -1.38 -7.40 4.21
C ALA A 596 -1.71 -7.60 2.73
N LEU A 597 -2.99 -7.68 2.37
CA LEU A 597 -3.47 -7.87 1.00
C LEU A 597 -4.44 -6.77 0.62
N MET A 598 -4.20 -6.17 -0.54
CA MET A 598 -5.16 -5.35 -1.25
C MET A 598 -5.26 -5.81 -2.70
N ILE A 599 -6.49 -5.99 -3.18
CA ILE A 599 -6.78 -6.35 -4.57
C ILE A 599 -7.48 -5.20 -5.25
N ASN A 600 -6.88 -4.71 -6.34
CA ASN A 600 -7.43 -3.68 -7.19
C ASN A 600 -7.78 -4.26 -8.55
N CYS A 601 -8.96 -3.92 -9.06
CA CYS A 601 -9.39 -4.22 -10.41
C CYS A 601 -9.57 -2.90 -11.17
N GLN A 602 -8.91 -2.77 -12.32
CA GLN A 602 -9.00 -1.58 -13.16
C GLN A 602 -9.29 -1.99 -14.59
N SER A 603 -10.39 -1.49 -15.16
CA SER A 603 -10.67 -1.68 -16.59
C SER A 603 -9.97 -0.61 -17.42
N TYR A 604 -9.54 -0.97 -18.62
CA TYR A 604 -9.01 -0.06 -19.64
C TYR A 604 -9.28 -0.67 -21.03
N VAL A 605 -10.01 0.02 -21.90
CA VAL A 605 -10.44 -0.49 -23.20
C VAL A 605 -11.17 -1.85 -23.05
N ASN A 606 -10.63 -2.92 -23.64
CA ASN A 606 -11.14 -4.29 -23.55
C ASN A 606 -10.35 -5.15 -22.55
N LYS A 607 -9.57 -4.53 -21.66
CA LYS A 607 -8.72 -5.20 -20.68
C LYS A 607 -9.22 -4.94 -19.25
N MET A 608 -9.04 -5.93 -18.37
CA MET A 608 -9.17 -5.77 -16.93
C MET A 608 -7.86 -6.18 -16.27
N THR A 609 -7.26 -5.29 -15.49
CA THR A 609 -6.04 -5.57 -14.74
C THR A 609 -6.39 -5.90 -13.29
N PHE A 610 -6.00 -7.09 -12.83
CA PHE A 610 -5.95 -7.43 -11.40
C PHE A 610 -4.58 -7.05 -10.85
N VAL A 611 -4.55 -6.21 -9.83
CA VAL A 611 -3.33 -5.74 -9.16
C VAL A 611 -3.39 -6.17 -7.69
N LEU A 612 -2.34 -6.85 -7.23
CA LEU A 612 -2.16 -7.20 -5.82
C LEU A 612 -1.09 -6.30 -5.22
N SER A 613 -1.43 -5.63 -4.12
CA SER A 613 -0.47 -4.99 -3.21
C SER A 613 -0.35 -5.89 -1.99
N VAL A 614 0.84 -6.50 -1.81
CA VAL A 614 1.06 -7.52 -0.77
C VAL A 614 2.21 -7.19 0.16
N ASP A 615 2.05 -7.55 1.43
CA ASP A 615 3.17 -7.74 2.35
C ASP A 615 3.77 -9.14 2.15
N GLU A 616 4.98 -9.22 1.58
CA GLU A 616 5.65 -10.49 1.27
C GLU A 616 5.99 -11.32 2.53
N SER A 617 6.03 -10.70 3.71
CA SER A 617 6.23 -11.43 4.97
C SER A 617 5.00 -12.24 5.40
N VAL A 618 3.84 -11.92 4.84
CA VAL A 618 2.56 -12.59 5.08
C VAL A 618 2.18 -13.46 3.87
N ILE A 619 2.31 -12.92 2.66
CA ILE A 619 1.98 -13.58 1.39
C ILE A 619 3.27 -13.70 0.56
N PRO A 620 4.05 -14.77 0.74
CA PRO A 620 5.38 -14.89 0.13
C PRO A 620 5.36 -15.16 -1.38
N ASP A 621 4.24 -15.63 -1.91
CA ASP A 621 4.05 -16.08 -3.29
C ASP A 621 2.88 -15.34 -3.99
N PRO A 622 2.91 -14.00 -4.11
CA PRO A 622 1.78 -13.23 -4.63
C PRO A 622 1.44 -13.53 -6.10
N HIS A 623 2.43 -13.90 -6.90
CA HIS A 623 2.21 -14.38 -8.28
C HIS A 623 1.31 -15.62 -8.33
N GLN A 624 1.42 -16.49 -7.32
CA GLN A 624 0.59 -17.69 -7.25
C GLN A 624 -0.87 -17.36 -6.95
N LEU A 625 -1.13 -16.48 -5.96
CA LEU A 625 -2.49 -15.99 -5.70
C LEU A 625 -3.08 -15.32 -6.95
N LEU A 626 -2.28 -14.56 -7.68
CA LEU A 626 -2.73 -13.91 -8.90
C LEU A 626 -3.07 -14.93 -10.01
N ASN A 627 -2.27 -15.98 -10.16
CA ASN A 627 -2.58 -17.09 -11.06
C ASN A 627 -3.88 -17.80 -10.67
N ASP A 628 -4.12 -18.02 -9.37
CA ASP A 628 -5.35 -18.64 -8.87
C ASP A 628 -6.59 -17.78 -9.20
N LEU A 629 -6.48 -16.44 -9.19
CA LEU A 629 -7.54 -15.54 -9.65
C LEU A 629 -7.82 -15.69 -11.15
N VAL A 630 -6.78 -15.67 -11.99
CA VAL A 630 -6.91 -15.80 -13.45
C VAL A 630 -7.48 -17.17 -13.83
N GLN A 631 -7.00 -18.24 -13.20
CA GLN A 631 -7.52 -19.58 -13.39
C GLN A 631 -8.97 -19.70 -12.96
N SER A 632 -9.35 -19.08 -11.83
CA SER A 632 -10.74 -19.04 -11.38
C SER A 632 -11.66 -18.36 -12.38
N LEU A 633 -11.26 -17.24 -12.97
CA LEU A 633 -12.02 -16.58 -14.03
C LEU A 633 -12.20 -17.51 -15.24
N LYS A 634 -11.14 -18.23 -15.64
CA LYS A 634 -11.22 -19.20 -16.74
C LYS A 634 -12.25 -20.30 -16.44
N LEU A 635 -12.17 -20.95 -15.28
CA LEU A 635 -13.13 -22.00 -14.88
C LEU A 635 -14.57 -21.49 -14.82
N ILE A 636 -14.77 -20.27 -14.33
CA ILE A 636 -16.10 -19.63 -14.27
C ILE A 636 -16.63 -19.37 -15.69
N LYS A 637 -15.79 -18.87 -16.59
CA LYS A 637 -16.16 -18.64 -17.99
C LYS A 637 -16.51 -19.96 -18.69
N ASP A 638 -15.64 -20.96 -18.57
CA ASP A 638 -15.83 -22.27 -19.19
C ASP A 638 -17.16 -22.89 -18.72
N ALA A 639 -17.48 -22.79 -17.43
CA ALA A 639 -18.76 -23.24 -16.88
C ALA A 639 -19.99 -22.47 -17.43
N VAL A 640 -19.86 -21.18 -17.76
CA VAL A 640 -20.94 -20.43 -18.44
C VAL A 640 -21.14 -20.93 -19.87
N THR A 641 -20.05 -21.14 -20.60
CA THR A 641 -20.07 -21.60 -22.00
C THR A 641 -20.59 -23.03 -22.12
N GLU A 642 -20.08 -23.96 -21.32
CA GLU A 642 -20.49 -25.37 -21.33
C GLU A 642 -21.98 -25.57 -21.03
N ARG A 643 -22.56 -24.68 -20.22
CA ARG A 643 -23.98 -24.73 -19.86
C ARG A 643 -24.88 -23.97 -20.84
N GLY A 644 -24.34 -23.39 -21.91
CA GLY A 644 -25.11 -22.64 -22.89
C GLY A 644 -25.84 -21.42 -22.30
N LEU A 645 -25.26 -20.80 -21.27
CA LEU A 645 -25.86 -19.65 -20.60
C LEU A 645 -25.57 -18.31 -21.30
N CYS A 646 -24.79 -18.33 -22.37
CA CYS A 646 -24.56 -17.15 -23.22
C CYS A 646 -25.85 -16.81 -23.97
N HIS A 647 -26.36 -15.61 -23.79
CA HIS A 647 -27.39 -15.04 -24.64
C HIS A 647 -26.69 -14.31 -25.81
N GLU A 648 -27.11 -14.57 -27.05
CA GLU A 648 -26.63 -13.86 -28.25
C GLU A 648 -26.90 -12.35 -28.18
#